data_AF-A0AAD5WX58-F1
#
_entry.id   AF-A0AAD5WX58-F1
#
_cell.length_a   1.000
_cell.length_b   1.000
_cell.length_c   1.000
_cell.angle_alpha   90.00
_cell.angle_beta   90.00
_cell.angle_gamma   90.00
#
_symmetry.space_group_name_H-M   'P 1'
#
loop_
_entity.id
_entity.type
_entity.pdbx_description
1 polymer ?
#
loop_
_entity_poly.entity_id
_entity_poly.type
_entity_poly.pdbx_seq_one_letter_code
_entity_poly.pdbx_strand_id
1 'polypeptide(L)'
;MAEDGGKRAHLSPPGPSAGELTHIAHENYSSSQENKIQSHSSKLVTRPNVGDESNDGPPPPLPPRPGVAPSPQAATTKVQSIDVQTLQFPDGSRGTFQTPGARAMSTPVQLAANSGSSTPGRSSTVDADDAMSVMSIVAPTLRPPGDLASLMVSDMSRKSPAWQLLRSQSASVKPFETVRLDVRDSLADFAQEFEPVPGTSEQGGLGDEQRLAVWKSKLKHYMILSSSGKPIYSRHGDLSVVNSFMGVIQTIISFYEGADNPLQGFTAGGTRFVIVTEGPLYFVAISRLGESDAQLRSQLEALYMQILSTLTLPNLTSIFAHRPNTDLQKPLAGTEPLLSSLADSFTRGSPSVLLSALECLKLRKSHRASITSAFLKSHAGGNLLYGMIVAGGRLVSVIRPRQHSLHPSDLQLVFNMLFESGGIRSGEGENWIPICLPAFNNRGYLYMYVSFFDAAENTAPSSTSNSSDAVPEAIPFSPTHPTPQATSSDSIAIILISPSPTSFYDLQSTRNNLVSSLTKGPLLSHIRTSIQSGRPSLTTQISPGTPLSHFLYKSRANVQFCMPSSSPQFDSPLPRRKLMSLYHSLHGAVHARHCHLKVLHSVADDSTSLAWITPTFELYCVAGPNVSRAAMTQGANRIVQWAKREEERLFIIGGGVF
;
A
#
# COMPACT_ATOMS: atom_id res chain seq x y z
N MET A 1 3.70 -75.27 13.77
CA MET A 1 3.57 -76.36 14.75
C MET A 1 2.53 -75.93 15.77
N ALA A 2 1.62 -76.83 16.09
CA ALA A 2 0.25 -76.61 16.54
C ALA A 2 0.10 -76.22 18.03
N GLU A 3 -1.18 -76.09 18.42
CA GLU A 3 -1.81 -76.00 19.76
C GLU A 3 -2.07 -74.56 20.24
N ASP A 4 -3.29 -74.00 20.17
CA ASP A 4 -4.65 -74.47 20.48
C ASP A 4 -4.92 -74.76 21.96
N GLY A 5 -6.08 -74.31 22.45
CA GLY A 5 -6.58 -74.66 23.79
C GLY A 5 -7.30 -73.54 24.54
N GLY A 6 -8.51 -73.18 24.09
CA GLY A 6 -9.39 -72.24 24.78
C GLY A 6 -10.12 -72.81 26.02
N LYS A 7 -10.91 -71.94 26.67
CA LYS A 7 -12.16 -72.31 27.36
C LYS A 7 -13.07 -71.09 27.60
N ARG A 8 -14.27 -71.18 27.02
CA ARG A 8 -15.48 -70.37 27.22
C ARG A 8 -16.33 -70.93 28.36
N ALA A 9 -17.09 -70.07 29.05
CA ALA A 9 -18.51 -70.25 29.44
C ALA A 9 -18.97 -68.97 30.21
N HIS A 10 -19.84 -68.11 29.66
CA HIS A 10 -21.32 -68.15 29.61
C HIS A 10 -22.02 -67.53 30.84
N LEU A 11 -22.71 -66.39 30.64
CA LEU A 11 -24.17 -66.17 30.87
C LEU A 11 -24.50 -64.65 30.98
N SER A 12 -25.50 -64.23 30.20
CA SER A 12 -26.15 -62.89 30.21
C SER A 12 -27.54 -62.98 30.91
N PRO A 13 -28.42 -61.96 30.80
CA PRO A 13 -28.75 -60.85 31.71
C PRO A 13 -30.12 -61.04 32.44
N PRO A 14 -30.69 -60.03 33.14
CA PRO A 14 -31.71 -59.16 32.51
C PRO A 14 -31.80 -57.70 33.08
N GLY A 15 -32.50 -56.79 32.38
CA GLY A 15 -33.03 -55.49 32.89
C GLY A 15 -34.49 -55.64 33.41
N PRO A 16 -35.41 -54.66 33.28
CA PRO A 16 -35.42 -53.20 33.53
C PRO A 16 -36.65 -52.75 34.39
N SER A 17 -37.09 -51.48 34.29
CA SER A 17 -38.39 -50.85 34.72
C SER A 17 -38.37 -50.06 36.06
N ALA A 18 -39.11 -48.96 36.28
CA ALA A 18 -39.93 -48.03 35.49
C ALA A 18 -40.44 -46.88 36.40
N GLY A 19 -40.87 -45.76 35.77
CA GLY A 19 -41.94 -44.85 36.26
C GLY A 19 -41.56 -43.83 37.35
N GLU A 20 -42.04 -42.58 37.38
CA GLU A 20 -43.28 -42.04 36.82
C GLU A 20 -43.24 -40.49 36.78
N LEU A 21 -43.95 -39.93 35.80
CA LEU A 21 -44.22 -38.52 35.53
C LEU A 21 -45.40 -37.98 36.38
N THR A 22 -45.54 -36.65 36.43
CA THR A 22 -46.76 -35.83 36.16
C THR A 22 -46.64 -34.47 36.90
N HIS A 23 -47.27 -33.34 36.55
CA HIS A 23 -47.67 -32.66 35.31
C HIS A 23 -48.25 -31.28 35.78
N ILE A 24 -48.02 -30.20 35.02
CA ILE A 24 -48.94 -29.06 34.73
C ILE A 24 -49.25 -28.02 35.83
N ALA A 25 -48.97 -26.74 35.55
CA ALA A 25 -49.99 -25.69 35.33
C ALA A 25 -49.39 -24.32 34.92
N HIS A 26 -49.95 -23.77 33.84
CA HIS A 26 -49.92 -22.36 33.45
C HIS A 26 -50.84 -21.53 34.37
N GLU A 27 -50.47 -20.29 34.70
CA GLU A 27 -51.20 -19.07 34.28
C GLU A 27 -50.69 -17.79 34.97
N ASN A 28 -50.74 -16.70 34.22
CA ASN A 28 -50.50 -15.32 34.60
C ASN A 28 -51.50 -14.83 35.65
N TYR A 29 -51.10 -13.93 36.55
CA TYR A 29 -51.84 -12.67 36.79
C TYR A 29 -50.98 -11.60 37.46
N SER A 30 -51.39 -10.38 37.18
CA SER A 30 -50.74 -9.08 37.35
C SER A 30 -50.74 -8.51 38.77
N SER A 31 -50.03 -7.39 38.91
CA SER A 31 -50.17 -6.31 39.91
C SER A 31 -49.62 -6.60 41.31
N SER A 32 -49.17 -5.66 42.13
CA SER A 32 -48.78 -4.24 42.10
C SER A 32 -48.55 -3.92 43.57
N GLN A 33 -47.49 -3.17 43.94
CA GLN A 33 -47.39 -2.24 45.09
C GLN A 33 -45.91 -1.99 45.39
N GLU A 34 -45.40 -0.79 45.09
CA GLU A 34 -45.43 0.41 45.96
C GLU A 34 -44.53 0.27 47.19
N ASN A 35 -43.37 0.94 47.15
CA ASN A 35 -42.90 1.85 48.21
C ASN A 35 -41.64 2.58 47.68
N LYS A 36 -41.71 3.85 47.32
CA LYS A 36 -41.89 5.09 48.10
C LYS A 36 -40.54 5.76 48.40
N ILE A 37 -40.47 6.92 47.76
CA ILE A 37 -39.50 8.01 47.80
C ILE A 37 -39.22 8.51 49.23
N GLN A 38 -37.94 8.75 49.53
CA GLN A 38 -37.42 9.79 50.44
C GLN A 38 -35.99 10.10 49.97
N SER A 39 -35.73 11.18 49.23
CA SER A 39 -35.58 12.58 49.65
C SER A 39 -34.58 12.78 50.80
N HIS A 40 -33.32 13.09 50.47
CA HIS A 40 -32.54 14.03 51.27
C HIS A 40 -31.86 15.08 50.38
N SER A 41 -32.40 16.28 50.52
CA SER A 41 -31.92 17.57 50.04
C SER A 41 -30.87 18.12 51.01
N SER A 42 -29.84 18.77 50.49
CA SER A 42 -29.02 19.79 51.17
C SER A 42 -28.29 20.59 50.08
N LYS A 43 -28.97 21.59 49.51
CA LYS A 43 -28.94 23.02 49.88
C LYS A 43 -27.69 23.76 49.40
N LEU A 44 -27.91 24.47 48.29
CA LEU A 44 -27.30 25.73 47.89
C LEU A 44 -27.04 26.65 49.09
N VAL A 45 -25.83 27.20 49.14
CA VAL A 45 -25.53 28.42 49.90
C VAL A 45 -25.29 29.54 48.89
N THR A 46 -26.30 30.40 48.78
CA THR A 46 -26.24 31.75 48.22
C THR A 46 -25.83 32.71 49.32
N ARG A 47 -24.92 33.65 49.04
CA ARG A 47 -24.68 34.89 49.80
C ARG A 47 -23.81 35.84 48.96
N PRO A 48 -23.84 37.17 49.21
CA PRO A 48 -24.93 38.07 48.79
C PRO A 48 -24.39 39.24 47.94
N ASN A 49 -25.32 39.99 47.34
CA ASN A 49 -25.06 41.23 46.60
C ASN A 49 -25.60 42.41 47.42
N VAL A 50 -24.73 43.31 47.89
CA VAL A 50 -24.93 44.75 48.26
C VAL A 50 -23.51 45.31 48.43
N GLY A 51 -23.06 46.45 47.90
CA GLY A 51 -23.63 47.48 47.05
C GLY A 51 -22.54 48.53 46.82
N ASP A 52 -22.61 49.18 45.65
CA ASP A 52 -22.15 50.53 45.29
C ASP A 52 -20.86 51.12 45.90
N GLU A 53 -19.84 51.32 45.05
CA GLU A 53 -19.15 52.61 44.90
C GLU A 53 -18.27 52.60 43.63
N SER A 54 -18.63 53.47 42.67
CA SER A 54 -17.81 54.15 41.65
C SER A 54 -16.47 53.56 41.19
N ASN A 55 -16.30 53.39 39.85
CA ASN A 55 -15.42 54.23 39.01
C ASN A 55 -15.02 53.48 37.72
N ASP A 56 -15.69 53.78 36.60
CA ASP A 56 -15.27 53.40 35.25
C ASP A 56 -14.03 54.19 34.83
N GLY A 57 -12.94 53.49 34.48
CA GLY A 57 -11.70 54.08 33.99
C GLY A 57 -11.23 53.40 32.69
N PRO A 58 -10.96 54.16 31.61
CA PRO A 58 -10.58 53.59 30.30
C PRO A 58 -9.10 53.18 30.23
N PRO A 59 -8.72 52.26 29.31
CA PRO A 59 -7.32 51.84 29.14
C PRO A 59 -6.43 52.96 28.56
N PRO A 60 -5.10 52.93 28.84
CA PRO A 60 -4.20 54.09 28.70
C PRO A 60 -3.77 54.44 27.25
N PRO A 61 -3.31 55.70 27.02
CA PRO A 61 -3.17 56.28 25.67
C PRO A 61 -1.84 56.00 24.97
N LEU A 62 -1.90 55.98 23.63
CA LEU A 62 -0.76 55.94 22.70
C LEU A 62 -0.04 57.31 22.63
N PRO A 63 1.31 57.34 22.49
CA PRO A 63 2.07 58.59 22.42
C PRO A 63 1.92 59.34 21.07
N PRO A 64 2.16 60.67 21.05
CA PRO A 64 1.54 61.59 20.08
C PRO A 64 2.31 61.78 18.77
N ARG A 65 1.54 62.06 17.70
CA ARG A 65 1.99 62.39 16.35
C ARG A 65 2.14 63.91 16.19
N PRO A 66 3.26 64.46 15.68
CA PRO A 66 3.36 65.89 15.37
C PRO A 66 2.79 66.24 13.99
N GLY A 67 1.86 67.20 13.98
CA GLY A 67 1.70 68.38 13.11
C GLY A 67 1.83 68.30 11.58
N VAL A 68 0.84 68.87 10.87
CA VAL A 68 0.79 69.06 9.41
C VAL A 68 0.88 70.56 9.03
N ALA A 69 1.56 70.83 7.89
CA ALA A 69 1.42 71.92 6.90
C ALA A 69 2.59 72.96 6.81
N PRO A 70 2.88 73.58 5.63
CA PRO A 70 2.21 73.51 4.31
C PRO A 70 3.13 73.15 3.11
N SER A 71 2.54 73.03 1.92
CA SER A 71 3.13 72.69 0.61
C SER A 71 4.03 73.77 -0.01
N PRO A 72 4.87 73.42 -1.02
CA PRO A 72 4.50 73.82 -2.39
C PRO A 72 4.86 72.80 -3.51
N GLN A 73 3.97 72.78 -4.51
CA GLN A 73 4.21 72.66 -5.96
C GLN A 73 5.02 71.49 -6.57
N ALA A 74 4.27 70.62 -7.24
CA ALA A 74 4.50 70.02 -8.56
C ALA A 74 5.94 69.61 -8.98
N ALA A 75 6.19 68.29 -9.01
CA ALA A 75 6.94 67.65 -10.08
C ALA A 75 6.63 66.14 -10.11
N THR A 76 6.21 65.64 -11.27
CA THR A 76 5.95 64.23 -11.56
C THR A 76 7.25 63.43 -11.66
N THR A 77 7.49 62.49 -10.75
CA THR A 77 8.52 61.45 -10.93
C THR A 77 8.01 60.08 -10.44
N LYS A 78 8.04 59.11 -11.35
CA LYS A 78 7.68 57.69 -11.16
C LYS A 78 8.41 57.08 -9.96
N VAL A 79 7.65 56.54 -9.00
CA VAL A 79 8.16 55.64 -7.95
C VAL A 79 8.43 54.26 -8.58
N GLN A 80 9.66 53.76 -8.47
CA GLN A 80 9.98 52.35 -8.70
C GLN A 80 9.76 51.57 -7.40
N SER A 81 9.01 50.48 -7.44
CA SER A 81 8.89 49.53 -6.32
C SER A 81 10.16 48.69 -6.22
N ILE A 82 10.91 48.88 -5.14
CA ILE A 82 12.05 48.02 -4.76
C ILE A 82 11.48 46.88 -3.92
N ASP A 83 11.68 45.63 -4.36
CA ASP A 83 11.27 44.44 -3.62
C ASP A 83 12.45 43.98 -2.76
N VAL A 84 12.26 43.89 -1.43
CA VAL A 84 13.32 43.49 -0.48
C VAL A 84 13.00 42.09 0.03
N GLN A 85 13.76 41.10 -0.43
CA GLN A 85 13.66 39.74 0.10
C GLN A 85 14.61 39.56 1.29
N THR A 86 14.05 39.00 2.37
CA THR A 86 14.81 38.59 3.55
C THR A 86 14.94 37.07 3.52
N LEU A 87 16.18 36.55 3.51
CA LEU A 87 16.46 35.12 3.60
C LEU A 87 17.09 34.81 4.96
N GLN A 88 16.72 33.64 5.50
CA GLN A 88 17.24 33.13 6.76
C GLN A 88 18.17 31.96 6.46
N PHE A 89 19.40 32.05 6.93
CA PHE A 89 20.43 31.04 6.70
C PHE A 89 20.31 29.89 7.74
N PRO A 90 20.84 28.69 7.45
CA PRO A 90 20.77 27.53 8.35
C PRO A 90 21.49 27.71 9.69
N ASP A 91 22.29 28.77 9.85
CA ASP A 91 22.93 29.19 11.10
C ASP A 91 22.07 30.13 11.95
N GLY A 92 20.85 30.45 11.49
CA GLY A 92 19.91 31.33 12.18
C GLY A 92 20.07 32.82 11.89
N SER A 93 21.09 33.23 11.13
CA SER A 93 21.29 34.63 10.74
C SER A 93 20.33 35.05 9.61
N ARG A 94 19.91 36.33 9.61
CA ARG A 94 19.01 36.91 8.59
C ARG A 94 19.72 38.02 7.84
N GLY A 95 19.74 37.93 6.51
CA GLY A 95 20.27 38.97 5.62
C GLY A 95 19.22 39.47 4.64
N THR A 96 19.22 40.78 4.38
CA THR A 96 18.39 41.43 3.36
C THR A 96 19.24 41.81 2.15
N PHE A 97 18.74 41.53 0.95
CA PHE A 97 19.41 41.89 -0.31
C PHE A 97 18.43 42.58 -1.26
N GLN A 98 18.91 43.59 -1.98
CA GLN A 98 18.15 44.33 -2.99
C GLN A 98 18.55 43.86 -4.40
N THR A 99 17.60 43.54 -5.27
CA THR A 99 17.85 43.22 -6.68
C THR A 99 17.07 44.16 -7.61
N PRO A 100 17.69 44.75 -8.66
CA PRO A 100 16.97 45.58 -9.63
C PRO A 100 16.14 44.73 -10.60
N GLY A 101 14.88 45.09 -10.79
CA GLY A 101 13.97 44.40 -11.72
C GLY A 101 14.30 44.65 -13.20
N ALA A 102 14.47 43.57 -13.97
CA ALA A 102 14.70 43.64 -15.42
C ALA A 102 13.38 43.63 -16.22
N ARG A 103 13.16 44.67 -17.02
CA ARG A 103 12.13 44.70 -18.08
C ARG A 103 12.66 44.09 -19.38
N ALA A 104 11.80 43.36 -20.08
CA ALA A 104 11.98 42.93 -21.45
C ALA A 104 11.90 44.10 -22.45
N MET A 105 12.80 44.12 -23.44
CA MET A 105 12.75 44.92 -24.67
C MET A 105 13.37 44.10 -25.82
N SER A 106 12.77 44.23 -27.00
CA SER A 106 12.94 43.41 -28.21
C SER A 106 14.06 43.93 -29.14
N THR A 107 14.68 43.07 -29.96
CA THR A 107 14.87 43.22 -31.43
C THR A 107 15.68 42.05 -32.04
N PRO A 108 15.47 41.71 -33.34
CA PRO A 108 16.08 40.55 -33.98
C PRO A 108 17.35 40.93 -34.75
N VAL A 109 18.35 40.04 -34.76
CA VAL A 109 19.48 40.11 -35.72
C VAL A 109 19.54 38.77 -36.45
N GLN A 110 19.25 38.81 -37.75
CA GLN A 110 19.62 37.77 -38.71
C GLN A 110 21.05 38.05 -39.19
N LEU A 111 21.90 37.03 -39.26
CA LEU A 111 22.90 36.95 -40.32
C LEU A 111 23.34 35.50 -40.57
N ALA A 112 23.56 35.25 -41.85
CA ALA A 112 23.54 33.98 -42.54
C ALA A 112 24.88 33.22 -42.53
N ALA A 113 24.77 31.94 -42.88
CA ALA A 113 25.67 31.10 -43.67
C ALA A 113 27.20 31.29 -43.54
N ASN A 114 27.89 30.22 -43.18
CA ASN A 114 28.85 29.63 -44.12
C ASN A 114 29.15 28.15 -43.83
N SER A 115 29.03 27.38 -44.90
CA SER A 115 29.51 26.02 -45.13
C SER A 115 31.04 25.93 -45.03
N GLY A 116 31.53 24.81 -44.48
CA GLY A 116 32.95 24.46 -44.52
C GLY A 116 33.19 23.01 -44.15
N SER A 117 33.18 22.13 -45.14
CA SER A 117 33.68 20.76 -45.07
C SER A 117 35.20 20.75 -44.94
N SER A 118 35.76 19.98 -44.01
CA SER A 118 37.14 19.48 -44.13
C SER A 118 37.29 18.10 -43.46
N THR A 119 37.93 17.21 -44.21
CA THR A 119 38.26 15.80 -43.96
C THR A 119 39.57 15.65 -43.14
N PRO A 120 39.97 14.43 -42.71
CA PRO A 120 40.70 14.21 -41.47
C PRO A 120 42.24 14.17 -41.63
N GLY A 121 42.96 14.65 -40.61
CA GLY A 121 44.42 14.52 -40.47
C GLY A 121 44.82 13.60 -39.30
N ARG A 122 45.68 12.61 -39.58
CA ARG A 122 46.39 11.75 -38.62
C ARG A 122 47.70 12.42 -38.17
N SER A 123 47.97 12.43 -36.86
CA SER A 123 49.29 12.23 -36.22
C SER A 123 49.09 12.30 -34.69
N SER A 124 49.28 11.21 -33.93
CA SER A 124 50.42 10.92 -33.01
C SER A 124 50.69 12.05 -31.99
N THR A 125 50.92 11.89 -30.69
CA THR A 125 51.16 10.81 -29.70
C THR A 125 51.44 11.56 -28.37
N VAL A 126 51.19 10.90 -27.22
CA VAL A 126 51.59 11.29 -25.83
C VAL A 126 51.00 12.61 -25.27
N ASP A 127 50.59 12.78 -24.01
CA ASP A 127 50.74 12.05 -22.75
C ASP A 127 49.48 12.21 -21.89
N ALA A 128 49.24 11.23 -21.05
CA ALA A 128 48.22 11.26 -20.01
C ALA A 128 48.74 12.06 -18.81
N ASP A 129 47.92 12.96 -18.26
CA ASP A 129 47.97 13.26 -16.83
C ASP A 129 46.57 13.65 -16.33
N ASP A 130 46.15 12.90 -15.32
CA ASP A 130 44.93 13.05 -14.53
C ASP A 130 44.99 14.32 -13.68
N ALA A 131 44.08 15.27 -13.92
CA ALA A 131 43.59 16.19 -12.91
C ALA A 131 42.46 17.05 -13.48
N MET A 132 41.21 16.61 -13.41
CA MET A 132 40.08 17.55 -13.43
C MET A 132 38.96 17.06 -12.51
N SER A 133 38.91 17.67 -11.32
CA SER A 133 37.73 17.69 -10.47
C SER A 133 36.52 18.15 -11.28
N VAL A 134 35.44 17.36 -11.28
CA VAL A 134 34.19 17.74 -11.93
C VAL A 134 33.53 18.84 -11.10
N MET A 135 33.81 20.09 -11.45
CA MET A 135 33.05 21.24 -11.02
C MET A 135 31.59 21.09 -11.47
N SER A 136 30.69 21.19 -10.51
CA SER A 136 29.26 21.39 -10.72
C SER A 136 29.02 22.75 -11.39
N ILE A 137 28.81 22.78 -12.70
CA ILE A 137 28.28 23.95 -13.38
C ILE A 137 26.78 23.75 -13.55
N VAL A 138 26.02 24.21 -12.57
CA VAL A 138 24.59 24.51 -12.73
C VAL A 138 24.45 26.02 -12.67
N ALA A 139 24.37 26.66 -13.84
CA ALA A 139 23.95 28.05 -13.93
C ALA A 139 22.44 28.14 -13.61
N PRO A 140 22.01 29.04 -12.72
CA PRO A 140 20.61 29.14 -12.33
C PRO A 140 19.90 30.24 -13.12
N THR A 141 19.26 29.93 -14.26
CA THR A 141 18.26 30.86 -14.84
C THR A 141 17.18 30.13 -15.66
N LEU A 142 15.95 30.19 -15.12
CA LEU A 142 14.66 30.34 -15.83
C LEU A 142 14.37 29.37 -17.01
N ARG A 143 13.98 28.12 -16.74
CA ARG A 143 13.30 27.25 -17.75
C ARG A 143 12.20 26.36 -17.13
N PRO A 144 11.19 25.93 -17.92
CA PRO A 144 9.97 25.32 -17.39
C PRO A 144 10.24 24.01 -16.63
N PRO A 145 9.55 23.76 -15.51
CA PRO A 145 9.66 22.50 -14.78
C PRO A 145 8.99 21.39 -15.59
N GLY A 146 9.76 20.50 -16.20
CA GLY A 146 9.18 19.32 -16.85
C GLY A 146 10.01 18.64 -17.93
N ASP A 147 11.12 19.22 -18.39
CA ASP A 147 11.92 18.59 -19.43
C ASP A 147 13.03 17.71 -18.84
N LEU A 148 12.78 16.40 -18.79
CA LEU A 148 13.75 15.39 -18.39
C LEU A 148 15.03 15.45 -19.23
N ALA A 149 14.94 15.86 -20.50
CA ALA A 149 16.11 15.96 -21.38
C ALA A 149 17.12 16.96 -20.80
N SER A 150 16.66 18.12 -20.31
CA SER A 150 17.48 19.15 -19.65
C SER A 150 18.19 18.66 -18.37
N LEU A 151 17.59 17.73 -17.62
CA LEU A 151 18.22 17.10 -16.44
C LEU A 151 19.24 16.01 -16.80
N MET A 152 19.20 15.52 -18.05
CA MET A 152 20.04 14.42 -18.53
C MET A 152 21.10 14.87 -19.54
N VAL A 153 21.21 16.18 -19.84
CA VAL A 153 22.26 16.78 -20.69
C VAL A 153 23.59 16.80 -19.93
N SER A 154 24.18 15.63 -19.79
CA SER A 154 25.61 15.47 -19.56
C SER A 154 26.03 14.44 -20.59
N ASP A 155 26.33 14.91 -21.79
CA ASP A 155 26.72 14.08 -22.92
C ASP A 155 28.16 13.59 -22.71
N MET A 156 28.32 12.68 -21.73
CA MET A 156 29.62 12.16 -21.30
C MET A 156 30.01 10.85 -22.02
N SER A 157 29.32 10.49 -23.10
CA SER A 157 29.72 9.32 -23.89
C SER A 157 29.66 9.59 -25.38
N ARG A 158 30.74 10.17 -25.92
CA ARG A 158 31.05 10.09 -27.36
C ARG A 158 31.35 8.63 -27.69
N LYS A 159 30.32 7.80 -27.89
CA LYS A 159 30.46 6.41 -28.33
C LYS A 159 30.69 6.37 -29.85
N SER A 160 31.52 5.44 -30.31
CA SER A 160 31.87 5.34 -31.73
C SER A 160 30.64 5.05 -32.61
N PRO A 161 30.64 5.52 -33.88
CA PRO A 161 29.57 5.23 -34.84
C PRO A 161 29.33 3.72 -35.04
N ALA A 162 30.38 2.90 -34.92
CA ALA A 162 30.28 1.43 -34.97
C ALA A 162 29.45 0.87 -33.79
N TRP A 163 29.62 1.43 -32.59
CA TRP A 163 28.84 1.05 -31.41
C TRP A 163 27.35 1.44 -31.54
N GLN A 164 27.07 2.54 -32.23
CA GLN A 164 25.71 2.97 -32.55
C GLN A 164 25.06 2.06 -33.61
N LEU A 165 25.81 1.66 -34.63
CA LEU A 165 25.36 0.72 -35.67
C LEU A 165 25.07 -0.67 -35.10
N LEU A 166 25.94 -1.20 -34.23
CA LEU A 166 25.69 -2.47 -33.54
C LEU A 166 24.41 -2.43 -32.68
N ARG A 167 24.15 -1.31 -31.99
CA ARG A 167 22.89 -1.10 -31.24
C ARG A 167 21.66 -1.00 -32.13
N SER A 168 21.77 -0.40 -33.31
CA SER A 168 20.65 -0.33 -34.24
C SER A 168 20.25 -1.70 -34.79
N GLN A 169 21.19 -2.66 -34.77
CA GLN A 169 20.98 -4.04 -35.22
C GLN A 169 20.59 -5.01 -34.10
N SER A 170 20.82 -4.66 -32.82
CA SER A 170 20.29 -5.47 -31.73
C SER A 170 18.76 -5.32 -31.70
N ALA A 171 18.05 -6.39 -32.06
CA ALA A 171 16.62 -6.51 -31.80
C ALA A 171 16.33 -6.08 -30.36
N SER A 172 15.16 -5.48 -30.09
CA SER A 172 14.76 -5.06 -28.74
C SER A 172 14.62 -6.29 -27.83
N VAL A 173 15.74 -6.75 -27.27
CA VAL A 173 15.80 -7.84 -26.30
C VAL A 173 14.93 -7.42 -25.13
N LYS A 174 14.04 -8.29 -24.65
CA LYS A 174 13.16 -7.91 -23.54
C LYS A 174 13.96 -7.98 -22.23
N PRO A 175 13.59 -7.18 -21.21
CA PRO A 175 14.23 -7.25 -19.91
C PRO A 175 14.20 -8.68 -19.36
N PHE A 176 15.29 -9.11 -18.72
CA PHE A 176 15.40 -10.39 -18.02
C PHE A 176 15.37 -11.66 -18.88
N GLU A 177 15.36 -11.57 -20.23
CA GLU A 177 15.39 -12.75 -21.12
C GLU A 177 16.79 -13.40 -21.21
N THR A 178 17.86 -12.61 -21.05
CA THR A 178 19.26 -13.06 -21.19
C THR A 178 19.79 -13.89 -20.02
N VAL A 179 19.10 -13.92 -18.88
CA VAL A 179 19.54 -14.59 -17.63
C VAL A 179 19.36 -16.12 -17.68
N ARG A 180 19.03 -16.72 -18.84
CA ARG A 180 18.92 -18.18 -18.96
C ARG A 180 20.27 -18.92 -18.93
N LEU A 181 21.41 -18.24 -18.95
CA LEU A 181 22.71 -18.89 -19.20
C LEU A 181 23.79 -18.78 -18.12
N ASP A 182 23.67 -17.97 -17.06
CA ASP A 182 24.71 -17.99 -16.02
C ASP A 182 24.26 -17.58 -14.61
N VAL A 183 24.85 -18.28 -13.62
CA VAL A 183 24.72 -18.18 -12.16
C VAL A 183 23.36 -18.62 -11.61
N ARG A 184 23.38 -19.56 -10.64
CA ARG A 184 22.21 -20.04 -9.87
C ARG A 184 21.29 -18.88 -9.53
N ASP A 185 20.19 -18.72 -10.27
CA ASP A 185 19.24 -17.64 -10.04
C ASP A 185 18.63 -17.89 -8.66
N SER A 186 19.00 -17.06 -7.68
CA SER A 186 18.51 -17.17 -6.30
C SER A 186 16.98 -17.14 -6.21
N LEU A 187 16.31 -16.65 -7.27
CA LEU A 187 14.87 -16.60 -7.40
C LEU A 187 14.29 -17.79 -8.17
N ALA A 188 15.07 -18.74 -8.69
CA ALA A 188 14.57 -19.84 -9.53
C ALA A 188 13.39 -20.59 -8.89
N ASP A 189 13.47 -20.85 -7.58
CA ASP A 189 12.45 -21.56 -6.81
C ASP A 189 11.44 -20.62 -6.12
N PHE A 190 11.34 -19.35 -6.53
CA PHE A 190 10.44 -18.37 -5.91
C PHE A 190 8.96 -18.80 -5.90
N ALA A 191 8.55 -19.66 -6.84
CA ALA A 191 7.19 -20.22 -6.82
C ALA A 191 6.94 -21.06 -5.54
N GLN A 192 7.95 -21.78 -5.06
CA GLN A 192 7.88 -22.62 -3.85
C GLN A 192 8.02 -21.82 -2.55
N GLU A 193 8.31 -20.52 -2.63
CA GLU A 193 8.44 -19.64 -1.45
C GLU A 193 7.15 -19.63 -0.62
N PHE A 194 5.99 -19.69 -1.28
CA PHE A 194 4.68 -19.59 -0.62
C PHE A 194 4.17 -20.93 -0.06
N GLU A 195 4.79 -22.04 -0.46
CA GLU A 195 4.40 -23.37 0.03
C GLU A 195 4.65 -23.49 1.55
N PRO A 196 3.70 -24.04 2.31
CA PRO A 196 3.88 -24.25 3.74
C PRO A 196 5.05 -25.19 4.00
N VAL A 197 5.76 -24.99 5.11
CA VAL A 197 6.77 -25.94 5.57
C VAL A 197 6.02 -27.17 6.12
N PRO A 198 6.32 -28.40 5.67
CA PRO A 198 5.61 -29.60 6.11
C PRO A 198 5.60 -29.73 7.64
N GLY A 199 4.42 -30.03 8.19
CA GLY A 199 4.20 -30.17 9.62
C GLY A 199 4.64 -31.53 10.16
N THR A 200 4.81 -31.61 11.49
CA THR A 200 5.17 -32.84 12.21
C THR A 200 4.11 -33.95 12.11
N SER A 201 2.87 -33.60 11.73
CA SER A 201 1.69 -34.47 11.73
C SER A 201 1.35 -35.11 10.38
N GLU A 202 2.11 -34.83 9.33
CA GLU A 202 1.90 -35.47 8.02
C GLU A 202 2.49 -36.88 8.04
N GLN A 203 1.65 -37.91 7.88
CA GLN A 203 2.07 -39.31 7.84
C GLN A 203 3.04 -39.53 6.66
N GLY A 204 4.32 -39.70 6.96
CA GLY A 204 5.43 -39.71 5.99
C GLY A 204 6.34 -38.47 6.02
N GLY A 205 6.22 -37.62 7.05
CA GLY A 205 6.90 -36.34 7.17
C GLY A 205 8.43 -36.37 7.06
N LEU A 206 8.96 -35.32 6.46
CA LEU A 206 10.40 -35.02 6.41
C LEU A 206 10.98 -34.97 7.83
N GLY A 207 12.20 -35.48 8.00
CA GLY A 207 12.89 -35.40 9.30
C GLY A 207 13.10 -33.93 9.75
N ASP A 208 13.23 -33.69 11.05
CA ASP A 208 13.33 -32.33 11.61
C ASP A 208 14.49 -31.51 10.99
N GLU A 209 15.60 -32.16 10.62
CA GLU A 209 16.72 -31.53 9.92
C GLU A 209 16.34 -31.05 8.51
N GLN A 210 15.55 -31.83 7.78
CA GLN A 210 15.06 -31.47 6.45
C GLN A 210 14.02 -30.36 6.53
N ARG A 211 13.13 -30.39 7.53
CA ARG A 211 12.17 -29.30 7.79
C ARG A 211 12.89 -27.99 8.08
N LEU A 212 13.94 -28.05 8.90
CA LEU A 212 14.80 -26.90 9.18
C LEU A 212 15.53 -26.41 7.92
N ALA A 213 15.98 -27.32 7.04
CA ALA A 213 16.62 -26.95 5.78
C ALA A 213 15.64 -26.24 4.83
N VAL A 214 14.40 -26.74 4.69
CA VAL A 214 13.34 -26.09 3.91
C VAL A 214 12.94 -24.75 4.51
N TRP A 215 12.88 -24.64 5.82
CA TRP A 215 12.61 -23.36 6.47
C TRP A 215 13.72 -22.35 6.19
N LYS A 216 15.00 -22.72 6.38
CA LYS A 216 16.16 -21.87 6.08
C LYS A 216 16.30 -21.54 4.59
N SER A 217 15.73 -22.35 3.69
CA SER A 217 15.79 -22.10 2.25
C SER A 217 14.79 -21.04 1.78
N LYS A 218 13.83 -20.62 2.62
CA LYS A 218 12.94 -19.50 2.32
C LYS A 218 13.70 -18.20 2.17
N LEU A 219 13.31 -17.39 1.21
CA LEU A 219 13.97 -16.14 0.85
C LEU A 219 13.60 -15.01 1.82
N LYS A 220 12.44 -15.11 2.47
CA LYS A 220 11.95 -14.10 3.40
C LYS A 220 11.27 -14.70 4.62
N HIS A 221 11.56 -14.15 5.79
CA HIS A 221 10.88 -14.48 7.03
C HIS A 221 10.35 -13.23 7.72
N TYR A 222 9.16 -13.36 8.28
CA TYR A 222 8.60 -12.45 9.26
C TYR A 222 8.35 -13.20 10.55
N MET A 223 8.84 -12.65 11.65
CA MET A 223 8.74 -13.20 12.98
C MET A 223 8.29 -12.10 13.94
N ILE A 224 7.34 -12.44 14.80
CA ILE A 224 6.83 -11.55 15.84
C ILE A 224 6.95 -12.31 17.15
N LEU A 225 7.64 -11.73 18.12
CA LEU A 225 7.80 -12.29 19.46
C LEU A 225 7.55 -11.22 20.53
N SER A 226 7.21 -11.66 21.73
CA SER A 226 7.13 -10.78 22.90
C SER A 226 8.51 -10.41 23.43
N SER A 227 8.60 -9.40 24.29
CA SER A 227 9.82 -9.06 25.04
C SER A 227 10.37 -10.22 25.89
N SER A 228 9.51 -11.16 26.28
CA SER A 228 9.88 -12.41 26.97
C SER A 228 10.37 -13.53 26.03
N GLY A 229 10.49 -13.28 24.72
CA GLY A 229 10.96 -14.24 23.74
C GLY A 229 9.92 -15.26 23.29
N LYS A 230 8.66 -15.08 23.69
CA LYS A 230 7.58 -15.98 23.29
C LYS A 230 7.18 -15.70 21.84
N PRO A 231 7.12 -16.72 20.97
CA PRO A 231 6.66 -16.54 19.60
C PRO A 231 5.18 -16.20 19.57
N ILE A 232 4.83 -15.13 18.85
CA ILE A 232 3.45 -14.69 18.63
C ILE A 232 3.00 -15.07 17.23
N TYR A 233 3.85 -14.84 16.22
CA TYR A 233 3.57 -15.15 14.84
C TYR A 233 4.86 -15.45 14.08
N SER A 234 4.78 -16.40 13.14
CA SER A 234 5.82 -16.67 12.16
C SER A 234 5.16 -16.95 10.82
N ARG A 235 5.64 -16.34 9.74
CA ARG A 235 5.09 -16.60 8.39
C ARG A 235 5.37 -18.03 7.93
N HIS A 236 6.56 -18.54 8.19
CA HIS A 236 6.98 -19.89 7.81
C HIS A 236 7.45 -20.66 9.05
N GLY A 237 7.20 -21.98 9.04
CA GLY A 237 7.59 -22.87 10.13
C GLY A 237 6.60 -22.85 11.29
N ASP A 238 6.44 -24.01 11.90
CA ASP A 238 5.68 -24.23 13.11
C ASP A 238 6.51 -23.89 14.36
N LEU A 239 5.83 -23.89 15.51
CA LEU A 239 6.41 -23.54 16.80
C LEU A 239 7.66 -24.38 17.13
N SER A 240 7.69 -25.66 16.74
CA SER A 240 8.82 -26.55 17.03
C SER A 240 10.12 -26.10 16.36
N VAL A 241 10.04 -25.61 15.12
CA VAL A 241 11.20 -25.16 14.34
C VAL A 241 11.65 -23.77 14.77
N VAL A 242 10.72 -22.85 15.05
CA VAL A 242 11.04 -21.42 15.23
C VAL A 242 11.41 -21.03 16.67
N ASN A 243 10.95 -21.79 17.68
CA ASN A 243 11.04 -21.36 19.08
C ASN A 243 12.48 -21.15 19.58
N SER A 244 13.42 -22.03 19.18
CA SER A 244 14.84 -21.89 19.54
C SER A 244 15.45 -20.62 18.95
N PHE A 245 15.13 -20.30 17.70
CA PHE A 245 15.61 -19.08 17.03
C PHE A 245 15.02 -17.81 17.63
N MET A 246 13.74 -17.83 18.04
CA MET A 246 13.10 -16.68 18.71
C MET A 246 13.79 -16.35 20.03
N GLY A 247 14.18 -17.37 20.81
CA GLY A 247 14.98 -17.19 22.03
C GLY A 247 16.37 -16.58 21.76
N VAL A 248 17.04 -17.04 20.69
CA VAL A 248 18.33 -16.45 20.26
C VAL A 248 18.16 -15.00 19.86
N ILE A 249 17.15 -14.68 19.06
CA ILE A 249 16.88 -13.30 18.62
C ILE A 249 16.57 -12.40 19.81
N GLN A 250 15.74 -12.87 20.76
CA GLN A 250 15.45 -12.12 21.98
C GLN A 250 16.71 -11.86 22.80
N THR A 251 17.60 -12.85 22.92
CA THR A 251 18.88 -12.71 23.64
C THR A 251 19.76 -11.65 22.98
N ILE A 252 19.85 -11.67 21.64
CA ILE A 252 20.58 -10.66 20.88
C ILE A 252 19.98 -9.28 21.13
N ILE A 253 18.66 -9.11 21.01
CA ILE A 253 17.99 -7.82 21.25
C ILE A 253 18.26 -7.31 22.68
N SER A 254 18.12 -8.18 23.69
CA SER A 254 18.30 -7.83 25.10
C SER A 254 19.71 -7.33 25.43
N PHE A 255 20.73 -7.85 24.73
CA PHE A 255 22.11 -7.39 24.90
C PHE A 255 22.29 -5.90 24.54
N TYR A 256 21.57 -5.43 23.52
CA TYR A 256 21.61 -4.04 23.06
C TYR A 256 20.66 -3.12 23.83
N GLU A 257 19.53 -3.64 24.33
CA GLU A 257 18.64 -2.89 25.21
C GLU A 257 19.35 -2.48 26.52
N GLY A 258 20.19 -3.36 27.08
CA GLY A 258 20.99 -3.04 28.27
C GLY A 258 22.06 -1.97 28.04
N ALA A 259 22.36 -1.63 26.79
CA ALA A 259 23.40 -0.67 26.40
C ALA A 259 22.85 0.70 25.93
N ASP A 260 21.54 0.95 26.07
CA ASP A 260 20.83 2.15 25.59
C ASP A 260 21.06 2.45 24.09
N ASN A 261 21.32 1.40 23.30
CA ASN A 261 21.53 1.49 21.86
C ASN A 261 20.76 0.36 21.18
N PRO A 262 19.43 0.51 20.98
CA PRO A 262 18.58 -0.58 20.52
C PRO A 262 19.00 -1.06 19.13
N LEU A 263 19.08 -2.38 18.98
CA LEU A 263 19.48 -3.01 17.72
C LEU A 263 18.44 -2.74 16.63
N GLN A 264 18.87 -2.05 15.57
CA GLN A 264 17.99 -1.74 14.43
C GLN A 264 18.00 -2.81 13.34
N GLY A 265 19.10 -3.56 13.23
CA GLY A 265 19.31 -4.55 12.19
C GLY A 265 20.80 -4.83 11.95
N PHE A 266 21.08 -5.86 11.17
CA PHE A 266 22.43 -6.24 10.75
C PHE A 266 22.37 -6.99 9.42
N THR A 267 23.52 -7.12 8.75
CA THR A 267 23.62 -7.82 7.46
C THR A 267 24.66 -8.93 7.57
N ALA A 268 24.31 -10.12 7.08
CA ALA A 268 25.21 -11.27 7.01
C ALA A 268 25.21 -11.85 5.60
N GLY A 269 26.30 -11.66 4.87
CA GLY A 269 26.40 -12.03 3.45
C GLY A 269 25.30 -11.36 2.61
N GLY A 270 24.53 -12.16 1.87
CA GLY A 270 23.38 -11.69 1.09
C GLY A 270 22.06 -11.56 1.86
N THR A 271 22.08 -11.73 3.18
CA THR A 271 20.87 -11.71 4.03
C THR A 271 20.86 -10.48 4.93
N ARG A 272 19.73 -9.79 4.97
CA ARG A 272 19.50 -8.61 5.81
C ARG A 272 18.49 -8.91 6.91
N PHE A 273 18.81 -8.48 8.12
CA PHE A 273 18.00 -8.64 9.33
C PHE A 273 17.61 -7.24 9.80
N VAL A 274 16.32 -6.99 9.97
CA VAL A 274 15.79 -5.71 10.46
C VAL A 274 14.88 -5.97 11.63
N ILE A 275 15.03 -5.16 12.68
CA ILE A 275 14.31 -5.28 13.93
C ILE A 275 13.58 -3.97 14.21
N VAL A 276 12.29 -4.10 14.57
CA VAL A 276 11.44 -2.99 15.00
C VAL A 276 10.81 -3.37 16.33
N THR A 277 11.01 -2.52 17.33
CA THR A 277 10.49 -2.71 18.68
C THR A 277 9.34 -1.74 18.92
N GLU A 278 8.15 -2.26 19.15
CA GLU A 278 6.93 -1.50 19.46
C GLU A 278 6.41 -1.90 20.83
N GLY A 279 6.91 -1.22 21.87
CA GLY A 279 6.65 -1.57 23.27
C GLY A 279 7.10 -3.01 23.59
N PRO A 280 6.20 -3.91 24.04
CA PRO A 280 6.55 -5.29 24.41
C PRO A 280 6.60 -6.26 23.21
N LEU A 281 6.50 -5.75 21.98
CA LEU A 281 6.51 -6.56 20.75
C LEU A 281 7.79 -6.30 19.95
N TYR A 282 8.49 -7.38 19.59
CA TYR A 282 9.60 -7.32 18.66
C TYR A 282 9.19 -7.93 17.33
N PHE A 283 9.37 -7.13 16.27
CA PHE A 283 9.12 -7.48 14.89
C PHE A 283 10.46 -7.68 14.19
N VAL A 284 10.61 -8.81 13.51
CA VAL A 284 11.86 -9.20 12.86
C VAL A 284 11.58 -9.58 11.42
N ALA A 285 12.26 -8.90 10.48
CA ALA A 285 12.29 -9.27 9.07
C ALA A 285 13.67 -9.82 8.72
N ILE A 286 13.69 -10.95 8.01
CA ILE A 286 14.90 -11.54 7.43
C ILE A 286 14.65 -11.64 5.93
N SER A 287 15.50 -11.03 5.10
CA SER A 287 15.30 -11.02 3.65
C SER A 287 16.59 -11.27 2.88
N ARG A 288 16.50 -12.14 1.87
CA ARG A 288 17.51 -12.38 0.81
C ARG A 288 17.12 -11.76 -0.53
N LEU A 289 16.08 -10.91 -0.55
CA LEU A 289 15.51 -10.37 -1.78
C LEU A 289 16.11 -9.03 -2.25
N GLY A 290 17.15 -8.53 -1.57
CA GLY A 290 17.81 -7.26 -1.91
C GLY A 290 17.04 -6.00 -1.49
N GLU A 291 16.14 -6.10 -0.52
CA GLU A 291 15.34 -4.98 -0.01
C GLU A 291 16.15 -4.12 0.98
N SER A 292 15.95 -2.80 0.99
CA SER A 292 16.62 -1.87 1.91
C SER A 292 16.08 -1.96 3.35
N ASP A 293 16.86 -1.48 4.32
CA ASP A 293 16.45 -1.45 5.74
C ASP A 293 15.14 -0.66 5.94
N ALA A 294 15.00 0.47 5.22
CA ALA A 294 13.80 1.31 5.27
C ALA A 294 12.56 0.56 4.74
N GLN A 295 12.70 -0.21 3.66
CA GLN A 295 11.58 -0.99 3.10
C GLN A 295 11.15 -2.11 4.05
N LEU A 296 12.10 -2.85 4.62
CA LEU A 296 11.79 -3.91 5.58
C LEU A 296 11.15 -3.32 6.86
N ARG A 297 11.63 -2.17 7.33
CA ARG A 297 11.02 -1.45 8.46
C ARG A 297 9.57 -1.06 8.17
N SER A 298 9.28 -0.46 7.02
CA SER A 298 7.90 -0.11 6.65
C SER A 298 6.98 -1.34 6.52
N GLN A 299 7.51 -2.50 6.11
CA GLN A 299 6.75 -3.75 6.10
C GLN A 299 6.44 -4.26 7.52
N LEU A 300 7.41 -4.17 8.45
CA LEU A 300 7.20 -4.53 9.85
C LEU A 300 6.20 -3.58 10.54
N GLU A 301 6.29 -2.28 10.26
CA GLU A 301 5.30 -1.28 10.69
C GLU A 301 3.90 -1.62 10.17
N ALA A 302 3.78 -2.05 8.91
CA ALA A 302 2.48 -2.46 8.35
C ALA A 302 1.92 -3.74 9.02
N LEU A 303 2.76 -4.70 9.41
CA LEU A 303 2.34 -5.85 10.22
C LEU A 303 1.87 -5.43 11.62
N TYR A 304 2.56 -4.48 12.24
CA TYR A 304 2.12 -3.89 13.51
C TYR A 304 0.77 -3.19 13.37
N MET A 305 0.57 -2.41 12.31
CA MET A 305 -0.73 -1.79 12.02
C MET A 305 -1.82 -2.83 11.76
N GLN A 306 -1.52 -3.97 11.14
CA GLN A 306 -2.46 -5.08 10.99
C GLN A 306 -2.88 -5.67 12.35
N ILE A 307 -1.95 -5.84 13.29
CA ILE A 307 -2.26 -6.26 14.66
C ILE A 307 -3.14 -5.23 15.38
N LEU A 308 -2.79 -3.93 15.28
CA LEU A 308 -3.59 -2.86 15.85
C LEU A 308 -4.99 -2.79 15.25
N SER A 309 -5.16 -3.12 13.97
CA SER A 309 -6.47 -3.13 13.32
C SER A 309 -7.45 -4.14 13.94
N THR A 310 -6.92 -5.22 14.52
CA THR A 310 -7.72 -6.24 15.20
C THR A 310 -7.86 -5.98 16.70
N LEU A 311 -6.77 -5.65 17.39
CA LEU A 311 -6.78 -5.52 18.86
C LEU A 311 -7.02 -4.10 19.38
N THR A 312 -6.73 -3.04 18.63
CA THR A 312 -6.57 -1.65 19.13
C THR A 312 -5.40 -1.47 20.11
N LEU A 313 -4.86 -0.25 20.17
CA LEU A 313 -3.74 0.10 21.06
C LEU A 313 -4.10 -0.03 22.56
N PRO A 314 -5.27 0.41 23.05
CA PRO A 314 -5.61 0.30 24.47
C PRO A 314 -5.74 -1.15 24.95
N ASN A 315 -6.36 -2.03 24.16
CA ASN A 315 -6.45 -3.45 24.56
C ASN A 315 -5.06 -4.09 24.55
N LEU A 316 -4.24 -3.81 23.53
CA LEU A 316 -2.87 -4.30 23.46
C LEU A 316 -2.07 -3.84 24.68
N THR A 317 -2.14 -2.56 25.02
CA THR A 317 -1.46 -1.99 26.20
C THR A 317 -1.98 -2.60 27.51
N SER A 318 -3.30 -2.74 27.64
CA SER A 318 -3.95 -3.32 28.83
C SER A 318 -3.53 -4.78 29.06
N ILE A 319 -3.42 -5.57 27.99
CA ILE A 319 -2.98 -6.98 28.09
C ILE A 319 -1.58 -7.05 28.72
N PHE A 320 -0.65 -6.21 28.27
CA PHE A 320 0.72 -6.21 28.79
C PHE A 320 0.87 -5.52 30.15
N ALA A 321 0.04 -4.53 30.46
CA ALA A 321 0.04 -3.89 31.78
C ALA A 321 -0.38 -4.87 32.88
N HIS A 322 -1.40 -5.71 32.63
CA HIS A 322 -1.89 -6.67 33.61
C HIS A 322 -1.08 -7.95 33.66
N ARG A 323 -0.58 -8.43 32.51
CA ARG A 323 0.37 -9.55 32.50
C ARG A 323 1.44 -9.35 31.41
N PRO A 324 2.65 -8.89 31.77
CA PRO A 324 3.73 -8.63 30.81
C PRO A 324 4.24 -9.91 30.13
N ASN A 325 3.96 -11.08 30.71
CA ASN A 325 4.27 -12.39 30.13
C ASN A 325 3.07 -13.05 29.43
N THR A 326 2.01 -12.29 29.08
CA THR A 326 0.83 -12.84 28.40
C THR A 326 1.20 -13.38 27.03
N ASP A 327 0.66 -14.54 26.72
CA ASP A 327 0.70 -15.11 25.37
C ASP A 327 -0.36 -14.42 24.49
N LEU A 328 0.11 -13.65 23.51
CA LEU A 328 -0.76 -12.97 22.55
C LEU A 328 -1.35 -13.89 21.47
N GLN A 329 -0.93 -15.16 21.38
CA GLN A 329 -1.50 -16.10 20.41
C GLN A 329 -3.02 -16.23 20.58
N LYS A 330 -3.52 -16.25 21.82
CA LYS A 330 -4.97 -16.36 22.08
C LYS A 330 -5.74 -15.11 21.68
N PRO A 331 -5.37 -13.87 22.10
CA PRO A 331 -6.00 -12.65 21.60
C PRO A 331 -5.91 -12.45 20.09
N LEU A 332 -4.83 -12.93 19.45
CA LEU A 332 -4.60 -12.79 18.01
C LEU A 332 -5.08 -13.97 17.18
N ALA A 333 -5.74 -14.95 17.82
CA ALA A 333 -6.30 -16.10 17.11
C ALA A 333 -7.31 -15.63 16.06
N GLY A 334 -7.10 -16.06 14.81
CA GLY A 334 -7.88 -15.65 13.63
C GLY A 334 -7.27 -14.49 12.84
N THR A 335 -6.20 -13.83 13.33
CA THR A 335 -5.48 -12.79 12.59
C THR A 335 -4.33 -13.32 11.75
N GLU A 336 -3.91 -14.55 11.99
CA GLU A 336 -2.80 -15.20 11.29
C GLU A 336 -3.00 -15.27 9.77
N PRO A 337 -4.21 -15.53 9.23
CA PRO A 337 -4.44 -15.46 7.79
C PRO A 337 -4.28 -14.04 7.24
N LEU A 338 -4.68 -13.01 7.98
CA LEU A 338 -4.52 -11.59 7.58
C LEU A 338 -3.03 -11.21 7.53
N LEU A 339 -2.27 -11.60 8.56
CA LEU A 339 -0.82 -11.37 8.64
C LEU A 339 -0.06 -12.15 7.56
N SER A 340 -0.45 -13.40 7.32
CA SER A 340 0.19 -14.25 6.30
C SER A 340 -0.06 -13.75 4.89
N SER A 341 -1.29 -13.30 4.61
CA SER A 341 -1.62 -12.71 3.32
C SER A 341 -0.87 -11.39 3.10
N LEU A 342 -0.78 -10.54 4.12
CA LEU A 342 -0.02 -9.29 4.05
C LEU A 342 1.49 -9.55 3.85
N ALA A 343 2.05 -10.51 4.57
CA ALA A 343 3.43 -10.95 4.41
C ALA A 343 3.69 -11.50 2.99
N ASP A 344 2.77 -12.28 2.44
CA ASP A 344 2.87 -12.78 1.07
C ASP A 344 2.79 -11.66 0.04
N SER A 345 1.93 -10.67 0.26
CA SER A 345 1.82 -9.46 -0.55
C SER A 345 3.15 -8.70 -0.59
N PHE A 346 3.85 -8.60 0.54
CA PHE A 346 5.20 -8.03 0.62
C PHE A 346 6.24 -8.86 -0.11
N THR A 347 6.23 -10.19 0.09
CA THR A 347 7.18 -11.10 -0.58
C THR A 347 7.02 -11.10 -2.10
N ARG A 348 5.78 -10.97 -2.60
CA ARG A 348 5.45 -10.79 -4.03
C ARG A 348 5.87 -9.43 -4.58
N GLY A 349 6.10 -8.44 -3.72
CA GLY A 349 6.49 -7.08 -4.10
C GLY A 349 5.32 -6.20 -4.52
N SER A 350 4.23 -6.19 -3.75
CA SER A 350 3.04 -5.39 -4.02
C SER A 350 3.37 -3.90 -4.28
N PRO A 351 3.00 -3.33 -5.45
CA PRO A 351 3.28 -1.93 -5.77
C PRO A 351 2.61 -0.93 -4.82
N SER A 352 1.45 -1.28 -4.27
CA SER A 352 0.72 -0.43 -3.30
C SER A 352 1.55 -0.16 -2.06
N VAL A 353 2.26 -1.20 -1.60
CA VAL A 353 3.13 -1.15 -0.41
C VAL A 353 4.38 -0.34 -0.72
N LEU A 354 5.05 -0.68 -1.82
CA LEU A 354 6.28 -0.01 -2.26
C LEU A 354 6.07 1.51 -2.38
N LEU A 355 4.94 1.91 -2.97
CA LEU A 355 4.63 3.32 -3.22
C LEU A 355 3.86 3.98 -2.09
N SER A 356 3.40 3.23 -1.07
CA SER A 356 2.45 3.68 -0.06
C SER A 356 1.27 4.44 -0.69
N ALA A 357 0.68 3.83 -1.73
CA ALA A 357 -0.33 4.46 -2.58
C ALA A 357 -1.36 3.41 -3.04
N LEU A 358 -2.51 3.88 -3.50
CA LEU A 358 -3.62 3.00 -3.91
C LEU A 358 -3.82 2.95 -5.42
N GLU A 359 -4.20 1.79 -5.93
CA GLU A 359 -4.60 1.63 -7.32
C GLU A 359 -6.10 1.94 -7.49
N CYS A 360 -6.41 2.78 -8.48
CA CYS A 360 -7.79 3.10 -8.83
C CYS A 360 -8.19 2.43 -10.15
N LEU A 361 -9.47 2.05 -10.25
CA LEU A 361 -10.01 1.55 -11.51
C LEU A 361 -10.08 2.69 -12.52
N LYS A 362 -9.51 2.47 -13.71
CA LYS A 362 -9.53 3.43 -14.80
C LYS A 362 -10.97 3.62 -15.31
N LEU A 363 -11.54 4.80 -15.11
CA LEU A 363 -12.92 5.13 -15.49
C LEU A 363 -13.00 6.52 -16.12
N ARG A 364 -14.01 6.80 -16.96
CA ARG A 364 -14.21 8.18 -17.45
C ARG A 364 -14.67 9.10 -16.31
N LYS A 365 -14.25 10.37 -16.33
CA LYS A 365 -14.66 11.40 -15.36
C LYS A 365 -16.19 11.44 -15.18
N SER A 366 -16.93 11.47 -16.29
CA SER A 366 -18.40 11.47 -16.29
C SER A 366 -18.98 10.25 -15.58
N HIS A 367 -18.46 9.05 -15.84
CA HIS A 367 -18.93 7.82 -15.21
C HIS A 367 -18.65 7.85 -13.69
N ARG A 368 -17.43 8.25 -13.30
CA ARG A 368 -17.05 8.35 -11.88
C ARG A 368 -17.87 9.40 -11.14
N ALA A 369 -18.15 10.54 -11.78
CA ALA A 369 -19.01 11.60 -11.23
C ALA A 369 -20.45 11.10 -11.02
N SER A 370 -21.02 10.38 -11.98
CA SER A 370 -22.36 9.79 -11.85
C SER A 370 -22.43 8.72 -10.75
N ILE A 371 -21.41 7.85 -10.66
CA ILE A 371 -21.30 6.84 -9.58
C ILE A 371 -21.23 7.54 -8.22
N THR A 372 -20.37 8.54 -8.08
CA THR A 372 -20.19 9.29 -6.84
C THR A 372 -21.47 10.06 -6.46
N SER A 373 -22.16 10.64 -7.43
CA SER A 373 -23.43 11.32 -7.22
C SER A 373 -24.54 10.34 -6.80
N ALA A 374 -24.59 9.15 -7.39
CA ALA A 374 -25.51 8.09 -6.94
C ALA A 374 -25.21 7.69 -5.51
N PHE A 375 -23.93 7.51 -5.16
CA PHE A 375 -23.50 7.17 -3.80
C PHE A 375 -23.93 8.24 -2.78
N LEU A 376 -23.69 9.52 -3.08
CA LEU A 376 -24.10 10.63 -2.21
C LEU A 376 -25.63 10.74 -2.06
N LYS A 377 -26.41 10.43 -3.10
CA LYS A 377 -27.89 10.43 -3.03
C LYS A 377 -28.45 9.24 -2.26
N SER A 378 -27.80 8.08 -2.36
CA SER A 378 -28.22 6.87 -1.65
C SER A 378 -27.88 6.91 -0.17
N HIS A 379 -27.01 7.83 0.26
CA HIS A 379 -26.73 8.08 1.66
C HIS A 379 -27.93 8.76 2.34
N ALA A 380 -28.72 7.97 3.05
CA ALA A 380 -29.82 8.46 3.87
C ALA A 380 -29.33 8.75 5.31
N GLY A 381 -28.60 9.85 5.49
CA GLY A 381 -28.41 10.51 6.81
C GLY A 381 -28.04 9.62 8.01
N GLY A 382 -27.11 8.69 7.86
CA GLY A 382 -26.65 7.81 8.95
C GLY A 382 -25.26 8.19 9.48
N ASN A 383 -24.80 7.48 10.53
CA ASN A 383 -23.45 7.59 11.09
C ASN A 383 -22.36 7.03 10.13
N LEU A 384 -22.38 7.37 8.85
CA LEU A 384 -21.37 6.95 7.88
C LEU A 384 -20.12 7.83 8.00
N LEU A 385 -18.97 7.22 8.28
CA LEU A 385 -17.67 7.89 8.20
C LEU A 385 -17.03 7.77 6.82
N TYR A 386 -17.07 6.59 6.22
CA TYR A 386 -16.48 6.36 4.91
C TYR A 386 -17.33 5.38 4.10
N GLY A 387 -17.61 5.70 2.85
CA GLY A 387 -18.26 4.80 1.91
C GLY A 387 -17.38 4.59 0.69
N MET A 388 -17.20 3.35 0.24
CA MET A 388 -16.31 3.01 -0.85
C MET A 388 -16.90 1.95 -1.75
N ILE A 389 -16.60 2.06 -3.04
CA ILE A 389 -16.87 1.01 -4.03
C ILE A 389 -15.51 0.51 -4.53
N VAL A 390 -15.29 -0.79 -4.46
CA VAL A 390 -14.06 -1.46 -4.88
C VAL A 390 -14.40 -2.53 -5.89
N ALA A 391 -13.59 -2.66 -6.94
CA ALA A 391 -13.78 -3.63 -8.00
C ALA A 391 -12.44 -4.26 -8.37
N GLY A 392 -12.35 -5.59 -8.30
CA GLY A 392 -11.11 -6.32 -8.62
C GLY A 392 -9.88 -5.83 -7.86
N GLY A 393 -10.06 -5.51 -6.56
CA GLY A 393 -9.01 -4.97 -5.69
C GLY A 393 -8.61 -3.52 -5.97
N ARG A 394 -9.34 -2.78 -6.82
CA ARG A 394 -9.05 -1.38 -7.19
C ARG A 394 -10.19 -0.45 -6.79
N LEU A 395 -9.83 0.75 -6.36
CA LEU A 395 -10.80 1.74 -5.88
C LEU A 395 -11.60 2.38 -7.03
N VAL A 396 -12.93 2.38 -6.94
CA VAL A 396 -13.85 2.94 -7.94
C VAL A 396 -14.36 4.32 -7.52
N SER A 397 -14.87 4.45 -6.30
CA SER A 397 -15.34 5.71 -5.74
C SER A 397 -15.23 5.69 -4.22
N VAL A 398 -15.05 6.86 -3.63
CA VAL A 398 -15.02 7.07 -2.18
C VAL A 398 -15.87 8.28 -1.83
N ILE A 399 -16.68 8.15 -0.79
CA ILE A 399 -17.43 9.23 -0.15
C ILE A 399 -16.99 9.37 1.31
N ARG A 400 -16.87 10.62 1.78
CA ARG A 400 -16.44 10.94 3.15
C ARG A 400 -17.01 12.29 3.62
N PRO A 401 -17.15 12.54 4.92
CA PRO A 401 -17.44 13.86 5.46
C PRO A 401 -16.35 14.89 5.11
N ARG A 402 -16.71 16.17 5.11
CA ARG A 402 -15.73 17.26 5.02
C ARG A 402 -14.65 17.10 6.10
N GLN A 403 -13.38 17.34 5.75
CA GLN A 403 -12.20 17.33 6.63
C GLN A 403 -11.67 15.95 7.10
N HIS A 404 -12.38 14.85 6.88
CA HIS A 404 -11.89 13.52 7.27
C HIS A 404 -11.23 12.81 6.07
N SER A 405 -9.90 12.67 6.08
CA SER A 405 -9.16 11.89 5.07
C SER A 405 -8.79 10.51 5.58
N LEU A 406 -9.05 9.50 4.76
CA LEU A 406 -8.64 8.13 5.04
C LEU A 406 -7.20 7.92 4.57
N HIS A 407 -6.33 7.40 5.45
CA HIS A 407 -4.92 7.18 5.13
C HIS A 407 -4.75 5.96 4.21
N PRO A 408 -3.84 5.97 3.23
CA PRO A 408 -3.59 4.82 2.34
C PRO A 408 -3.22 3.53 3.09
N SER A 409 -2.49 3.63 4.20
CA SER A 409 -2.14 2.45 5.02
C SER A 409 -3.37 1.76 5.59
N ASP A 410 -4.34 2.52 6.13
CA ASP A 410 -5.60 1.98 6.66
C ASP A 410 -6.41 1.31 5.54
N LEU A 411 -6.42 1.90 4.35
CA LEU A 411 -7.08 1.32 3.18
C LEU A 411 -6.44 0.02 2.70
N GLN A 412 -5.13 -0.07 2.78
CA GLN A 412 -4.42 -1.29 2.46
C GLN A 412 -4.79 -2.42 3.43
N LEU A 413 -4.95 -2.13 4.73
CA LEU A 413 -5.42 -3.12 5.71
C LEU A 413 -6.82 -3.63 5.37
N VAL A 414 -7.73 -2.71 5.01
CA VAL A 414 -9.09 -3.06 4.56
C VAL A 414 -9.03 -3.92 3.29
N PHE A 415 -8.20 -3.58 2.30
CA PHE A 415 -8.13 -4.35 1.06
C PHE A 415 -7.47 -5.73 1.24
N ASN A 416 -6.42 -5.83 2.06
CA ASN A 416 -5.82 -7.11 2.43
C ASN A 416 -6.85 -8.02 3.11
N MET A 417 -7.61 -7.47 4.06
CA MET A 417 -8.69 -8.19 4.73
C MET A 417 -9.77 -8.68 3.77
N LEU A 418 -10.18 -7.88 2.78
CA LEU A 418 -11.32 -8.25 1.93
C LEU A 418 -10.95 -9.09 0.71
N PHE A 419 -9.79 -8.86 0.11
CA PHE A 419 -9.43 -9.46 -1.17
C PHE A 419 -8.29 -10.47 -1.08
N GLU A 420 -7.40 -10.34 -0.10
CA GLU A 420 -6.18 -11.15 -0.04
C GLU A 420 -6.27 -12.30 1.00
N SER A 421 -7.06 -12.17 2.07
CA SER A 421 -7.11 -13.19 3.15
C SER A 421 -8.11 -14.33 2.95
N GLY A 422 -8.88 -14.33 1.86
CA GLY A 422 -9.80 -15.40 1.46
C GLY A 422 -11.04 -15.62 2.34
N GLY A 423 -10.96 -15.35 3.65
CA GLY A 423 -11.97 -15.76 4.64
C GLY A 423 -13.31 -15.03 4.57
N ILE A 424 -13.35 -13.80 4.03
CA ILE A 424 -14.58 -12.98 4.01
C ILE A 424 -15.38 -13.15 2.70
N ARG A 425 -14.77 -13.77 1.68
CA ARG A 425 -15.36 -13.96 0.35
C ARG A 425 -16.13 -15.27 0.19
N SER A 426 -15.96 -16.21 1.12
CA SER A 426 -16.59 -17.53 1.07
C SER A 426 -18.05 -17.54 1.52
N GLY A 427 -18.55 -16.45 2.09
CA GLY A 427 -19.98 -16.25 2.33
C GLY A 427 -20.58 -15.38 1.24
N GLU A 428 -21.50 -15.90 0.44
CA GLU A 428 -22.49 -15.07 -0.26
C GLU A 428 -23.28 -14.31 0.82
N GLY A 429 -22.86 -13.10 1.15
CA GLY A 429 -23.44 -12.42 2.31
C GLY A 429 -22.92 -11.02 2.58
N GLU A 430 -23.67 -10.35 3.44
CA GLU A 430 -23.33 -9.07 4.04
C GLU A 430 -22.50 -9.34 5.30
N ASN A 431 -21.33 -8.74 5.39
CA ASN A 431 -20.40 -8.93 6.50
C ASN A 431 -20.37 -7.69 7.40
N TRP A 432 -20.44 -7.90 8.71
CA TRP A 432 -20.31 -6.85 9.72
C TRP A 432 -19.07 -7.10 10.57
N ILE A 433 -18.05 -6.27 10.38
CA ILE A 433 -16.70 -6.52 10.89
C ILE A 433 -16.25 -5.35 11.79
N PRO A 434 -15.96 -5.58 13.08
CA PRO A 434 -15.28 -4.58 13.89
C PRO A 434 -13.84 -4.42 13.41
N ILE A 435 -13.41 -3.19 13.17
CA ILE A 435 -12.07 -2.88 12.68
C ILE A 435 -11.56 -1.60 13.34
N CYS A 436 -10.32 -1.62 13.78
CA CYS A 436 -9.60 -0.40 14.14
C CYS A 436 -8.83 0.09 12.90
N LEU A 437 -8.85 1.39 12.66
CA LEU A 437 -8.07 2.02 11.59
C LEU A 437 -6.93 2.81 12.26
N PRO A 438 -5.71 2.25 12.36
CA PRO A 438 -4.68 2.79 13.23
C PRO A 438 -4.22 4.21 12.88
N ALA A 439 -4.14 4.54 11.58
CA ALA A 439 -3.71 5.88 11.16
C ALA A 439 -4.83 6.92 11.34
N PHE A 440 -6.11 6.51 11.33
CA PHE A 440 -7.24 7.36 11.68
C PHE A 440 -7.41 7.53 13.20
N ASN A 441 -7.57 6.42 13.93
CA ASN A 441 -7.69 6.36 15.37
C ASN A 441 -7.35 4.95 15.90
N ASN A 442 -6.14 4.79 16.42
CA ASN A 442 -5.67 3.53 16.99
C ASN A 442 -6.31 3.12 18.33
N ARG A 443 -7.23 3.93 18.90
CA ARG A 443 -7.82 3.68 20.22
C ARG A 443 -9.19 3.01 20.21
N GLY A 444 -9.93 3.12 19.10
CA GLY A 444 -11.33 2.70 19.04
C GLY A 444 -11.61 1.75 17.90
N TYR A 445 -12.67 0.96 18.07
CA TYR A 445 -13.26 0.20 16.99
C TYR A 445 -14.20 1.08 16.16
N LEU A 446 -14.12 0.89 14.86
CA LEU A 446 -15.14 1.23 13.88
C LEU A 446 -15.81 -0.06 13.42
N TYR A 447 -16.95 0.09 12.75
CA TYR A 447 -17.71 -1.04 12.25
C TYR A 447 -17.84 -0.93 10.74
N MET A 448 -17.34 -1.95 10.07
CA MET A 448 -17.28 -2.03 8.62
C MET A 448 -18.35 -2.99 8.13
N TYR A 449 -19.28 -2.47 7.35
CA TYR A 449 -20.24 -3.24 6.56
C TYR A 449 -19.65 -3.50 5.18
N VAL A 450 -19.61 -4.77 4.77
CA VAL A 450 -19.11 -5.18 3.45
C VAL A 450 -20.15 -6.03 2.76
N SER A 451 -20.43 -5.68 1.52
CA SER A 451 -21.29 -6.48 0.66
C SER A 451 -20.63 -6.70 -0.69
N PHE A 452 -20.41 -7.97 -1.02
CA PHE A 452 -20.04 -8.39 -2.36
C PHE A 452 -21.32 -8.59 -3.19
N PHE A 453 -21.22 -8.29 -4.48
CA PHE A 453 -22.26 -8.65 -5.44
C PHE A 453 -21.59 -8.97 -6.77
N ASP A 454 -22.12 -9.98 -7.45
CA ASP A 454 -21.45 -10.55 -8.60
C ASP A 454 -21.57 -9.64 -9.84
N ALA A 455 -20.50 -9.65 -10.63
CA ALA A 455 -20.50 -9.09 -11.97
C ALA A 455 -21.31 -9.97 -12.95
N ALA A 456 -21.58 -11.24 -12.61
CA ALA A 456 -22.16 -12.24 -13.51
C ALA A 456 -23.64 -12.63 -13.24
N GLU A 457 -24.32 -12.08 -12.22
CA GLU A 457 -25.75 -12.36 -12.06
C GLU A 457 -26.61 -11.60 -13.08
N ASN A 458 -27.01 -12.35 -14.12
CA ASN A 458 -28.26 -12.27 -14.91
C ASN A 458 -28.07 -12.26 -16.43
N THR A 459 -27.67 -13.41 -17.02
CA THR A 459 -28.18 -13.84 -18.33
C THR A 459 -28.22 -15.38 -18.46
N ALA A 460 -29.06 -16.06 -17.69
CA ALA A 460 -29.60 -17.36 -18.09
C ALA A 460 -30.91 -17.62 -17.32
N PRO A 461 -32.08 -17.62 -17.97
CA PRO A 461 -33.30 -18.09 -17.32
C PRO A 461 -33.20 -19.61 -17.12
N SER A 462 -33.33 -20.04 -15.88
CA SER A 462 -33.45 -21.43 -15.46
C SER A 462 -34.66 -22.09 -16.13
N SER A 463 -34.43 -22.90 -17.16
CA SER A 463 -35.41 -23.86 -17.66
C SER A 463 -35.28 -25.16 -16.87
N THR A 464 -36.26 -25.38 -16.01
CA THR A 464 -36.59 -26.64 -15.34
C THR A 464 -36.82 -27.75 -16.37
N SER A 465 -36.08 -28.85 -16.28
CA SER A 465 -36.58 -30.16 -16.73
C SER A 465 -35.87 -31.29 -15.99
N ASN A 466 -36.67 -32.00 -15.20
CA ASN A 466 -36.34 -33.22 -14.48
C ASN A 466 -36.10 -34.39 -15.46
N SER A 467 -35.09 -35.22 -15.19
CA SER A 467 -35.22 -36.68 -15.31
C SER A 467 -34.03 -37.38 -14.64
N SER A 468 -34.37 -38.28 -13.73
CA SER A 468 -33.52 -39.21 -12.99
C SER A 468 -33.00 -40.37 -13.85
N ASP A 469 -31.81 -40.88 -13.52
CA ASP A 469 -31.47 -42.32 -13.37
C ASP A 469 -30.02 -42.63 -13.76
N ALA A 470 -29.22 -43.10 -12.77
CA ALA A 470 -28.25 -44.23 -12.85
C ALA A 470 -27.10 -44.08 -11.84
N VAL A 471 -26.82 -45.19 -11.15
CA VAL A 471 -25.83 -45.43 -10.06
C VAL A 471 -24.42 -45.68 -10.65
N PRO A 472 -23.31 -45.45 -9.91
CA PRO A 472 -21.96 -45.25 -10.48
C PRO A 472 -21.12 -46.53 -10.57
N GLU A 473 -20.28 -46.63 -11.60
CA GLU A 473 -19.28 -47.68 -11.77
C GLU A 473 -17.87 -47.10 -11.95
N ALA A 474 -16.89 -47.82 -11.40
CA ALA A 474 -15.56 -47.34 -11.03
C ALA A 474 -14.48 -47.52 -12.14
N ILE A 475 -13.23 -47.22 -11.74
CA ILE A 475 -11.90 -47.51 -12.36
C ILE A 475 -11.36 -46.32 -13.24
N PRO A 476 -10.03 -46.09 -13.38
CA PRO A 476 -9.10 -45.48 -12.41
C PRO A 476 -8.16 -44.40 -13.02
N PHE A 477 -7.47 -43.63 -12.17
CA PHE A 477 -6.16 -42.96 -12.39
C PHE A 477 -5.88 -42.27 -13.76
N SER A 478 -5.90 -40.93 -13.75
CA SER A 478 -5.00 -40.07 -14.55
C SER A 478 -4.90 -38.67 -13.92
N PRO A 479 -3.75 -37.99 -14.05
CA PRO A 479 -3.29 -37.00 -13.09
C PRO A 479 -4.15 -35.75 -13.12
N THR A 480 -4.57 -35.33 -11.92
CA THR A 480 -5.16 -34.03 -11.62
C THR A 480 -4.24 -32.92 -12.12
N HIS A 481 -4.49 -32.43 -13.33
CA HIS A 481 -4.22 -31.04 -13.63
C HIS A 481 -5.03 -30.21 -12.63
N PRO A 482 -4.42 -29.32 -11.83
CA PRO A 482 -5.20 -28.33 -11.11
C PRO A 482 -5.85 -27.45 -12.17
N THR A 483 -7.13 -27.66 -12.40
CA THR A 483 -7.99 -26.72 -13.10
C THR A 483 -7.72 -25.34 -12.51
N PRO A 484 -7.40 -24.31 -13.31
CA PRO A 484 -7.14 -22.99 -12.77
C PRO A 484 -8.41 -22.56 -12.04
N GLN A 485 -8.34 -22.45 -10.71
CA GLN A 485 -9.35 -21.76 -9.93
C GLN A 485 -9.59 -20.43 -10.66
N ALA A 486 -10.82 -20.23 -11.14
CA ALA A 486 -11.20 -18.99 -11.79
C ALA A 486 -10.72 -17.85 -10.89
N THR A 487 -9.74 -17.07 -11.36
CA THR A 487 -9.22 -15.96 -10.59
C THR A 487 -10.39 -15.04 -10.35
N SER A 488 -10.80 -14.96 -9.09
CA SER A 488 -11.96 -14.26 -8.59
C SER A 488 -11.74 -12.74 -8.62
N SER A 489 -11.31 -12.21 -9.76
CA SER A 489 -10.86 -10.82 -9.98
C SER A 489 -12.00 -9.86 -10.31
N ASP A 490 -13.21 -10.35 -10.49
CA ASP A 490 -14.31 -9.57 -11.08
C ASP A 490 -15.37 -9.14 -10.06
N SER A 491 -15.20 -9.52 -8.78
CA SER A 491 -16.14 -9.15 -7.73
C SER A 491 -16.12 -7.65 -7.44
N ILE A 492 -17.31 -7.07 -7.31
CA ILE A 492 -17.51 -5.69 -6.86
C ILE A 492 -17.94 -5.73 -5.39
N ALA A 493 -17.35 -4.87 -4.58
CA ALA A 493 -17.65 -4.74 -3.16
C ALA A 493 -18.06 -3.31 -2.83
N ILE A 494 -19.11 -3.17 -2.01
CA ILE A 494 -19.44 -1.91 -1.31
C ILE A 494 -18.96 -2.05 0.13
N ILE A 495 -18.19 -1.07 0.57
CA ILE A 495 -17.63 -0.99 1.93
C ILE A 495 -18.16 0.29 2.57
N LEU A 496 -18.81 0.16 3.72
CA LEU A 496 -19.35 1.28 4.49
C LEU A 496 -18.82 1.20 5.92
N ILE A 497 -18.25 2.28 6.44
CA ILE A 497 -17.61 2.33 7.76
C ILE A 497 -18.36 3.32 8.64
N SER A 498 -18.77 2.89 9.82
CA SER A 498 -19.47 3.69 10.84
C SER A 498 -18.71 3.66 12.18
N PRO A 499 -18.79 4.73 13.01
CA PRO A 499 -18.29 4.69 14.38
C PRO A 499 -19.27 4.00 15.34
N SER A 500 -20.51 3.74 14.92
CA SER A 500 -21.55 3.17 15.79
C SER A 500 -21.75 1.67 15.52
N PRO A 501 -21.78 0.82 16.56
CA PRO A 501 -22.11 -0.60 16.44
C PRO A 501 -23.55 -0.87 15.98
N THR A 502 -24.45 0.11 16.15
CA THR A 502 -25.89 -0.07 15.89
C THR A 502 -26.32 0.32 14.49
N SER A 503 -25.41 0.86 13.66
CA SER A 503 -25.73 1.39 12.33
C SER A 503 -25.84 0.32 11.22
N PHE A 504 -25.93 -0.97 11.57
CA PHE A 504 -26.00 -2.05 10.60
C PHE A 504 -27.14 -1.85 9.58
N TYR A 505 -28.37 -1.62 10.06
CA TYR A 505 -29.54 -1.46 9.18
C TYR A 505 -29.52 -0.17 8.35
N ASP A 506 -28.96 0.91 8.89
CA ASP A 506 -28.80 2.17 8.16
C ASP A 506 -27.85 2.00 6.96
N LEU A 507 -26.74 1.28 7.19
CA LEU A 507 -25.74 0.98 6.16
C LEU A 507 -26.26 -0.04 5.15
N GLN A 508 -27.02 -1.04 5.59
CA GLN A 508 -27.70 -1.99 4.71
C GLN A 508 -28.70 -1.28 3.79
N SER A 509 -29.52 -0.38 4.32
CA SER A 509 -30.44 0.46 3.54
C SER A 509 -29.69 1.32 2.52
N THR A 510 -28.61 1.97 2.94
CA THR A 510 -27.72 2.75 2.06
C THR A 510 -27.18 1.88 0.92
N ARG A 511 -26.71 0.67 1.22
CA ARG A 511 -26.25 -0.30 0.21
C ARG A 511 -27.37 -0.69 -0.75
N ASN A 512 -28.57 -1.00 -0.27
CA ASN A 512 -29.69 -1.41 -1.12
C ASN A 512 -30.14 -0.28 -2.07
N ASN A 513 -30.19 0.95 -1.56
CA ASN A 513 -30.46 2.15 -2.37
C ASN A 513 -29.37 2.39 -3.43
N LEU A 514 -28.11 2.16 -3.06
CA LEU A 514 -26.98 2.31 -3.97
C LEU A 514 -26.98 1.25 -5.06
N VAL A 515 -27.12 -0.03 -4.69
CA VAL A 515 -27.18 -1.15 -5.65
C VAL A 515 -28.35 -0.95 -6.60
N SER A 516 -29.54 -0.59 -6.11
CA SER A 516 -30.68 -0.32 -6.99
C SER A 516 -30.43 0.86 -7.94
N SER A 517 -29.75 1.92 -7.49
CA SER A 517 -29.38 3.07 -8.33
C SER A 517 -28.32 2.72 -9.38
N LEU A 518 -27.35 1.86 -9.02
CA LEU A 518 -26.31 1.39 -9.93
C LEU A 518 -26.85 0.42 -11.00
N THR A 519 -27.81 -0.42 -10.64
CA THR A 519 -28.45 -1.40 -11.53
C THR A 519 -29.49 -0.78 -12.45
N LYS A 520 -30.22 0.26 -11.99
CA LYS A 520 -31.20 0.99 -12.82
C LYS A 520 -30.54 1.76 -13.98
N GLY A 521 -29.26 2.10 -13.86
CA GLY A 521 -28.50 2.84 -14.87
C GLY A 521 -27.39 2.02 -15.53
N PRO A 522 -26.70 2.57 -16.55
CA PRO A 522 -25.52 1.95 -17.16
C PRO A 522 -24.26 2.04 -16.28
N LEU A 523 -24.39 2.44 -15.02
CA LEU A 523 -23.23 2.68 -14.15
C LEU A 523 -22.53 1.38 -13.79
N LEU A 524 -23.31 0.34 -13.49
CA LEU A 524 -22.77 -0.97 -13.18
C LEU A 524 -22.09 -1.61 -14.39
N SER A 525 -22.67 -1.46 -15.60
CA SER A 525 -22.04 -1.96 -16.83
C SER A 525 -20.74 -1.24 -17.13
N HIS A 526 -20.64 0.07 -16.89
CA HIS A 526 -19.37 0.81 -17.03
C HIS A 526 -18.26 0.28 -16.11
N ILE A 527 -18.60 -0.07 -14.86
CA ILE A 527 -17.64 -0.69 -13.94
C ILE A 527 -17.21 -2.06 -14.49
N ARG A 528 -18.18 -2.91 -14.88
CA ARG A 528 -17.93 -4.25 -15.43
C ARG A 528 -17.06 -4.22 -16.68
N THR A 529 -17.37 -3.38 -17.67
CA THR A 529 -16.55 -3.23 -18.88
C THR A 529 -15.14 -2.80 -18.55
N SER A 530 -14.94 -1.96 -17.53
CA SER A 530 -13.62 -1.50 -17.11
C SER A 530 -12.82 -2.58 -16.37
N ILE A 531 -13.48 -3.46 -15.61
CA ILE A 531 -12.85 -4.65 -15.02
C ILE A 531 -12.39 -5.60 -16.13
N GLN A 532 -13.28 -5.94 -17.07
CA GLN A 532 -12.99 -6.84 -18.19
C GLN A 532 -11.91 -6.30 -19.12
N SER A 533 -11.87 -4.98 -19.34
CA SER A 533 -10.80 -4.33 -20.10
C SER A 533 -9.43 -4.42 -19.41
N GLY A 534 -9.41 -4.69 -18.10
CA GLY A 534 -8.19 -4.85 -17.33
C GLY A 534 -7.32 -3.59 -17.27
N ARG A 535 -6.01 -3.79 -17.09
CA ARG A 535 -5.04 -2.69 -17.16
C ARG A 535 -4.70 -2.39 -18.62
N PRO A 536 -4.46 -1.11 -18.98
CA PRO A 536 -4.10 -0.76 -20.34
C PRO A 536 -2.74 -1.34 -20.73
N SER A 537 -2.64 -1.88 -21.95
CA SER A 537 -1.37 -2.38 -22.50
C SER A 537 -0.46 -1.21 -22.88
N LEU A 538 0.81 -1.28 -22.45
CA LEU A 538 1.79 -0.22 -22.68
C LEU A 538 2.00 0.07 -24.18
N THR A 539 2.23 -1.00 -24.94
CA THR A 539 2.59 -0.95 -26.37
C THR A 539 1.42 -0.56 -27.27
N THR A 540 0.19 -0.89 -26.90
CA THR A 540 -0.99 -0.65 -27.74
C THR A 540 -1.74 0.63 -27.36
N GLN A 541 -1.87 0.92 -26.07
CA GLN A 541 -2.83 1.94 -25.59
C GLN A 541 -2.20 3.16 -24.92
N ILE A 542 -0.97 3.04 -24.40
CA ILE A 542 -0.35 4.10 -23.59
C ILE A 542 0.66 4.88 -24.41
N SER A 543 1.65 4.19 -24.96
CA SER A 543 2.69 4.82 -25.78
C SER A 543 3.17 3.87 -26.88
N PRO A 544 2.48 3.84 -28.03
CA PRO A 544 2.91 3.04 -29.19
C PRO A 544 4.34 3.35 -29.62
N GLY A 545 5.10 2.30 -29.95
CA GLY A 545 6.50 2.41 -30.38
C GLY A 545 7.47 2.86 -29.30
N THR A 546 7.10 2.78 -28.01
CA THR A 546 8.03 3.02 -26.90
C THR A 546 9.01 1.84 -26.76
N PRO A 547 10.29 2.09 -26.46
CA PRO A 547 11.23 1.03 -26.11
C PRO A 547 10.99 0.47 -24.69
N LEU A 548 10.10 1.09 -23.91
CA LEU A 548 9.80 0.70 -22.54
C LEU A 548 8.96 -0.57 -22.47
N SER A 549 9.27 -1.42 -21.50
CA SER A 549 8.57 -2.68 -21.22
C SER A 549 7.52 -2.55 -20.12
N HIS A 550 7.80 -1.75 -19.08
CA HIS A 550 6.87 -1.52 -17.97
C HIS A 550 7.14 -0.18 -17.29
N PHE A 551 6.15 0.34 -16.56
CA PHE A 551 6.32 1.49 -15.67
C PHE A 551 5.43 1.43 -14.42
N LEU A 552 5.80 2.17 -13.39
CA LEU A 552 4.97 2.54 -12.24
C LEU A 552 4.91 4.06 -12.16
N TYR A 553 3.71 4.63 -12.19
CA TYR A 553 3.50 6.07 -12.03
C TYR A 553 2.66 6.35 -10.80
N LYS A 554 3.17 7.16 -9.87
CA LYS A 554 2.49 7.60 -8.65
C LYS A 554 2.16 9.09 -8.75
N SER A 555 0.90 9.45 -8.58
CA SER A 555 0.49 10.82 -8.28
C SER A 555 0.69 11.07 -6.79
N ARG A 556 1.59 12.01 -6.44
CA ARG A 556 1.89 12.33 -5.03
C ARG A 556 0.75 13.09 -4.37
N ALA A 557 0.07 13.96 -5.13
CA ALA A 557 -1.06 14.75 -4.63
C ALA A 557 -2.26 13.87 -4.24
N ASN A 558 -2.54 12.84 -5.04
CA ASN A 558 -3.69 11.96 -4.83
C ASN A 558 -3.34 10.69 -4.02
N VAL A 559 -2.05 10.44 -3.77
CA VAL A 559 -1.52 9.23 -3.13
C VAL A 559 -2.05 7.95 -3.82
N GLN A 560 -2.08 8.00 -5.14
CA GLN A 560 -2.60 6.94 -6.00
C GLN A 560 -1.58 6.62 -7.09
N PHE A 561 -1.57 5.38 -7.57
CA PHE A 561 -0.66 4.95 -8.62
C PHE A 561 -1.39 4.24 -9.75
N CYS A 562 -0.73 4.17 -10.91
CA CYS A 562 -1.16 3.37 -12.04
C CYS A 562 0.03 2.62 -12.65
N MET A 563 -0.27 1.50 -13.28
CA MET A 563 0.69 0.67 -14.00
C MET A 563 0.02 -0.01 -15.20
N PRO A 564 0.79 -0.39 -16.23
CA PRO A 564 0.26 -1.12 -17.37
C PRO A 564 -0.08 -2.58 -17.00
N SER A 565 -0.69 -3.29 -17.95
CA SER A 565 -0.85 -4.73 -17.82
C SER A 565 0.51 -5.42 -17.73
N SER A 566 0.61 -6.45 -16.88
CA SER A 566 1.80 -7.30 -16.77
C SER A 566 1.92 -8.26 -17.96
N SER A 567 0.85 -8.49 -18.72
CA SER A 567 0.85 -9.38 -19.89
C SER A 567 1.34 -8.65 -21.16
N PRO A 568 2.13 -9.31 -22.05
CA PRO A 568 2.55 -10.71 -21.99
C PRO A 568 3.92 -10.94 -21.30
N GLN A 569 4.69 -9.89 -21.01
CA GLN A 569 6.12 -10.01 -20.64
C GLN A 569 6.36 -10.44 -19.18
N PHE A 570 5.45 -10.09 -18.27
CA PHE A 570 5.59 -10.29 -16.82
C PHE A 570 4.44 -11.15 -16.25
N ASP A 571 3.96 -12.11 -17.05
CA ASP A 571 2.88 -13.00 -16.63
C ASP A 571 3.37 -14.07 -15.63
N SER A 572 4.58 -14.60 -15.89
CA SER A 572 5.25 -15.52 -14.97
C SER A 572 5.65 -14.84 -13.65
N PRO A 573 5.56 -15.54 -12.49
CA PRO A 573 5.91 -14.99 -11.18
C PRO A 573 7.38 -14.54 -11.10
N LEU A 574 8.28 -15.21 -11.82
CA LEU A 574 9.73 -14.94 -11.78
C LEU A 574 10.09 -13.57 -12.40
N PRO A 575 9.79 -13.28 -13.69
CA PRO A 575 9.99 -11.95 -14.26
C PRO A 575 9.28 -10.85 -13.48
N ARG A 576 8.08 -11.13 -12.97
CA ARG A 576 7.32 -10.18 -12.15
C ARG A 576 8.06 -9.86 -10.85
N ARG A 577 8.62 -10.87 -10.18
CA ARG A 577 9.39 -10.65 -8.96
C ARG A 577 10.69 -9.90 -9.22
N LYS A 578 11.40 -10.21 -10.32
CA LYS A 578 12.60 -9.46 -10.75
C LYS A 578 12.29 -7.99 -11.03
N LEU A 579 11.21 -7.74 -11.76
CA LEU A 579 10.70 -6.40 -12.03
C LEU A 579 10.44 -5.63 -10.73
N MET A 580 9.80 -6.28 -9.75
CA MET A 580 9.55 -5.64 -8.46
C MET A 580 10.85 -5.43 -7.68
N SER A 581 11.81 -6.36 -7.66
CA SER A 581 13.13 -6.13 -7.04
C SER A 581 13.83 -4.90 -7.64
N LEU A 582 13.77 -4.75 -8.96
CA LEU A 582 14.33 -3.59 -9.64
C LEU A 582 13.65 -2.29 -9.17
N TYR A 583 12.31 -2.26 -9.11
CA TYR A 583 11.59 -1.10 -8.59
C TYR A 583 11.88 -0.82 -7.12
N HIS A 584 12.04 -1.85 -6.29
CA HIS A 584 12.45 -1.70 -4.88
C HIS A 584 13.84 -1.07 -4.79
N SER A 585 14.79 -1.52 -5.60
CA SER A 585 16.15 -0.96 -5.65
C SER A 585 16.13 0.51 -6.10
N LEU A 586 15.41 0.83 -7.18
CA LEU A 586 15.26 2.20 -7.65
C LEU A 586 14.60 3.11 -6.61
N HIS A 587 13.51 2.67 -6.00
CA HIS A 587 12.83 3.41 -4.95
C HIS A 587 13.75 3.64 -3.74
N GLY A 588 14.45 2.60 -3.28
CA GLY A 588 15.37 2.68 -2.15
C GLY A 588 16.53 3.65 -2.43
N ALA A 589 17.08 3.64 -3.64
CA ALA A 589 18.16 4.54 -4.04
C ALA A 589 17.71 6.00 -4.09
N VAL A 590 16.53 6.27 -4.63
CA VAL A 590 16.05 7.65 -4.79
C VAL A 590 15.52 8.26 -3.49
N HIS A 591 14.92 7.45 -2.61
CA HIS A 591 14.39 7.92 -1.32
C HIS A 591 15.38 7.73 -0.15
N ALA A 592 16.65 7.45 -0.43
CA ALA A 592 17.67 7.37 0.60
C ALA A 592 17.81 8.73 1.33
N ARG A 593 17.83 8.74 2.67
CA ARG A 593 17.78 9.96 3.51
C ARG A 593 18.83 11.02 3.17
N HIS A 594 20.00 10.59 2.72
CA HIS A 594 21.13 11.47 2.39
C HIS A 594 21.31 11.68 0.89
N CYS A 595 20.30 11.30 0.08
CA CYS A 595 20.34 11.39 -1.37
C CYS A 595 19.08 12.10 -1.89
N HIS A 596 19.25 13.23 -2.58
CA HIS A 596 18.15 13.98 -3.18
C HIS A 596 18.11 13.81 -4.70
N LEU A 597 18.08 12.55 -5.15
CA LEU A 597 18.06 12.24 -6.57
C LEU A 597 16.71 12.63 -7.17
N LYS A 598 16.73 13.48 -8.20
CA LYS A 598 15.52 13.75 -9.01
C LYS A 598 15.37 12.75 -10.13
N VAL A 599 16.48 12.25 -10.65
CA VAL A 599 16.53 11.30 -11.76
C VAL A 599 17.64 10.31 -11.49
N LEU A 600 17.34 9.01 -11.60
CA LEU A 600 18.30 7.93 -11.53
C LEU A 600 18.14 7.08 -12.79
N HIS A 601 19.22 6.90 -13.54
CA HIS A 601 19.26 6.03 -14.70
C HIS A 601 20.26 4.91 -14.45
N SER A 602 19.78 3.68 -14.36
CA SER A 602 20.59 2.49 -14.10
C SER A 602 20.63 1.62 -15.36
N VAL A 603 21.82 1.12 -15.69
CA VAL A 603 22.06 0.20 -16.80
C VAL A 603 22.64 -1.07 -16.20
N ALA A 604 21.94 -2.17 -16.37
CA ALA A 604 22.40 -3.52 -16.03
C ALA A 604 22.50 -4.36 -17.31
N ASP A 605 23.12 -5.53 -17.21
CA ASP A 605 23.29 -6.45 -18.33
C ASP A 605 21.96 -7.02 -18.84
N ASP A 606 20.96 -7.06 -17.96
CA ASP A 606 19.64 -7.64 -18.23
C ASP A 606 18.54 -6.61 -18.51
N SER A 607 18.77 -5.33 -18.18
CA SER A 607 17.74 -4.29 -18.22
C SER A 607 18.33 -2.88 -18.14
N THR A 608 17.62 -1.92 -18.74
CA THR A 608 17.87 -0.48 -18.56
C THR A 608 16.69 0.11 -17.81
N SER A 609 16.94 0.90 -16.77
CA SER A 609 15.87 1.44 -15.93
C SER A 609 16.07 2.91 -15.57
N LEU A 610 14.95 3.57 -15.27
CA LEU A 610 14.90 4.99 -14.97
C LEU A 610 13.91 5.23 -13.83
N ALA A 611 14.32 6.01 -12.84
CA ALA A 611 13.45 6.61 -11.85
C ALA A 611 13.47 8.13 -11.99
N TRP A 612 12.32 8.76 -11.96
CA TRP A 612 12.13 10.20 -12.08
C TRP A 612 11.15 10.70 -11.04
N ILE A 613 11.65 11.50 -10.09
CA ILE A 613 10.90 12.02 -8.95
C ILE A 613 10.74 13.52 -9.09
N THR A 614 9.52 13.98 -8.87
CA THR A 614 9.14 15.38 -8.85
C THR A 614 8.23 15.65 -7.65
N PRO A 615 7.97 16.92 -7.29
CA PRO A 615 7.01 17.22 -6.22
C PRO A 615 5.58 16.72 -6.50
N THR A 616 5.21 16.55 -7.77
CA THR A 616 3.84 16.19 -8.17
C THR A 616 3.67 14.70 -8.47
N PHE A 617 4.70 14.05 -9.00
CA PHE A 617 4.65 12.63 -9.37
C PHE A 617 5.98 11.90 -9.19
N GLU A 618 5.89 10.58 -9.15
CA GLU A 618 7.02 9.65 -9.24
C GLU A 618 6.81 8.70 -10.41
N LEU A 619 7.84 8.49 -11.22
CA LEU A 619 7.82 7.56 -12.33
C LEU A 619 9.01 6.60 -12.22
N TYR A 620 8.74 5.31 -12.30
CA TYR A 620 9.75 4.27 -12.43
C TYR A 620 9.47 3.51 -13.72
N CYS A 621 10.45 3.30 -14.59
CA CYS A 621 10.27 2.51 -15.80
C CYS A 621 11.48 1.65 -16.12
N VAL A 622 11.21 0.59 -16.89
CA VAL A 622 12.20 -0.39 -17.33
C VAL A 622 12.06 -0.63 -18.82
N ALA A 623 13.19 -0.89 -19.47
CA ALA A 623 13.32 -1.32 -20.84
C ALA A 623 14.35 -2.43 -20.95
N GLY A 624 14.42 -3.03 -22.15
CA GLY A 624 15.41 -4.04 -22.47
C GLY A 624 16.86 -3.59 -22.24
N PRO A 625 17.80 -4.54 -22.21
CA PRO A 625 19.21 -4.18 -22.22
C PRO A 625 19.53 -3.38 -23.49
N ASN A 626 20.53 -2.51 -23.42
CA ASN A 626 21.03 -1.68 -24.53
C ASN A 626 20.14 -0.55 -25.06
N VAL A 627 19.01 -0.24 -24.43
CA VAL A 627 18.22 0.94 -24.81
C VAL A 627 19.01 2.22 -24.53
N SER A 628 18.96 3.19 -25.45
CA SER A 628 19.65 4.47 -25.28
C SER A 628 18.98 5.34 -24.23
N ARG A 629 19.77 6.14 -23.51
CA ARG A 629 19.26 7.11 -22.53
C ARG A 629 18.24 8.07 -23.16
N ALA A 630 18.48 8.51 -24.40
CA ALA A 630 17.57 9.38 -25.14
C ALA A 630 16.21 8.69 -25.41
N ALA A 631 16.23 7.43 -25.83
CA ALA A 631 15.02 6.66 -26.08
C ALA A 631 14.24 6.37 -24.77
N MET A 632 14.94 6.05 -23.67
CA MET A 632 14.35 5.94 -22.33
C MET A 632 13.64 7.24 -21.91
N THR A 633 14.33 8.37 -22.07
CA THR A 633 13.82 9.70 -21.71
C THR A 633 12.59 10.07 -22.53
N GLN A 634 12.63 9.80 -23.84
CA GLN A 634 11.50 10.05 -24.72
C GLN A 634 10.29 9.18 -24.34
N GLY A 635 10.50 7.90 -24.04
CA GLY A 635 9.46 6.99 -23.56
C GLY A 635 8.86 7.46 -22.23
N ALA A 636 9.70 7.86 -21.28
CA ALA A 636 9.27 8.38 -19.97
C ALA A 636 8.42 9.65 -20.12
N ASN A 637 8.86 10.61 -20.96
CA ASN A 637 8.10 11.82 -21.23
C ASN A 637 6.73 11.54 -21.85
N ARG A 638 6.63 10.57 -22.78
CA ARG A 638 5.33 10.15 -23.36
C ARG A 638 4.40 9.57 -22.30
N ILE A 639 4.91 8.76 -21.37
CA ILE A 639 4.12 8.23 -20.25
C ILE A 639 3.61 9.35 -19.35
N VAL A 640 4.46 10.31 -18.99
CA VAL A 640 4.04 11.45 -18.16
C VAL A 640 2.98 12.30 -18.87
N GLN A 641 3.15 12.57 -20.17
CA GLN A 641 2.16 13.29 -20.96
C GLN A 641 0.83 12.54 -21.05
N TRP A 642 0.86 11.22 -21.23
CA TRP A 642 -0.32 10.37 -21.20
C TRP A 642 -1.00 10.40 -19.83
N ALA A 643 -0.24 10.24 -18.75
CA ALA A 643 -0.77 10.24 -17.38
C ALA A 643 -1.44 11.57 -17.02
N LYS A 644 -0.85 12.70 -17.46
CA LYS A 644 -1.45 14.04 -17.32
C LYS A 644 -2.73 14.20 -18.15
N ARG A 645 -2.75 13.70 -19.39
CA ARG A 645 -3.95 13.76 -20.25
C ARG A 645 -5.10 12.94 -19.69
N GLU A 646 -4.78 11.79 -19.10
CA GLU A 646 -5.74 10.82 -18.57
C GLU A 646 -5.93 10.92 -17.05
N GLU A 647 -5.47 12.01 -16.43
CA GLU A 647 -5.38 12.14 -14.97
C GLU A 647 -6.73 11.88 -14.28
N GLU A 648 -7.80 12.52 -14.77
CA GLU A 648 -9.17 12.36 -14.25
C GLU A 648 -9.75 10.96 -14.50
N ARG A 649 -9.12 10.18 -15.37
CA ARG A 649 -9.52 8.80 -15.65
C ARG A 649 -8.80 7.80 -14.76
N LEU A 650 -7.52 8.05 -14.52
CA LEU A 650 -6.63 7.20 -13.74
C LEU A 650 -6.84 7.38 -12.24
N PHE A 651 -7.13 8.60 -11.78
CA PHE A 651 -7.18 8.95 -10.37
C PHE A 651 -8.54 9.45 -9.93
N ILE A 652 -8.81 9.29 -8.64
CA ILE A 652 -9.94 9.90 -7.94
C ILE A 652 -9.46 11.24 -7.41
N ILE A 653 -10.00 12.32 -7.98
CA ILE A 653 -9.70 13.70 -7.59
C ILE A 653 -10.87 14.23 -6.77
N GLY A 654 -10.61 14.68 -5.54
CA GLY A 654 -11.60 15.28 -4.64
C GLY A 654 -12.56 14.30 -3.95
N GLY A 655 -12.90 13.17 -4.58
CA GLY A 655 -13.88 12.21 -4.03
C GLY A 655 -15.27 12.81 -3.86
N GLY A 656 -16.23 12.01 -3.38
CA GLY A 656 -17.53 12.53 -2.95
C GLY A 656 -17.44 13.06 -1.53
N VAL A 657 -17.98 14.25 -1.27
CA VAL A 657 -17.97 14.86 0.05
C VAL A 657 -19.40 15.23 0.44
N PHE A 658 -19.81 14.81 1.63
CA PHE A 658 -21.10 15.18 2.23
C PHE A 658 -20.92 16.03 3.47
#